data_AF-A0A9P1GWW2-F1
#
_entry.id   AF-A0A9P1GWW2-F1
#
_cell.length_a   1.000
_cell.length_b   1.000
_cell.length_c   1.000
_cell.angle_alpha   90.00
_cell.angle_beta   90.00
_cell.angle_gamma   90.00
#
_symmetry.space_group_name_H-M   'P 1'
#
loop_
_entity.id
_entity.type
_entity.pdbx_description
1 polymer ?
#
loop_
_entity_poly.entity_id
_entity_poly.type
_entity_poly.pdbx_seq_one_letter_code
_entity_poly.pdbx_strand_id
1 'polypeptide(L)'
;MSSGTIYTRVYSKRNAAQLISAKGPQGTLSHPQLLHEFRNHANKWNQEATALVSVSRRIIDTVNRAVHKHFIDDEPPEDIWIVFIKPKVTENESPPRIHAASDLAEQCGLSEPNKFLYEMVFEWSIPDTFVMHQVSLQTLMSRGLLRDYPFGNGLYTTAELRCLIAEDFRQSDAVNLGLYLGFFAQKFGARAPIRWLPEQLFRDCMRMTDEVDFDCWITQHTIDEVLTDWWLIHCDFISDYEEFEDWKEIMKDCINEGVIEFGEEWDDAEEDDLEMIIARDKLEARNRGIKAQIEEYAFFSKFEGLKFHFSPFLPFEHPLLADLAKMKPPREASGRTGPDASEPRAPGPSLRSAVLLATTVFCSVCLIFIGGKTLPFRGRHPLTQVFGDAKAQPPAPSEDDLYLIGAGKADITGPVVEINLMGYADTKQVGTGLRQRLYSRAFIIGSISRPEDRFVYLVLDTQSGDTAVRYGILSELSALGPEYAVYGQHNVAVTATHSHSGPGAWLNYLLPQITSKGFDKQSYRAIVDGALLSIQRAHESLAPGRLSLGRTKVYGANINRSLYAYLANPVEERRRYNVSDDDDGSVEKDLTMLKFRRDSDGKDIGVLTWFPTHGTSLLGNNTLITGDNKGVAASLFEKDARSLDSASDGFIAGFSQASVGDTSPNVLGAWQYNAARDLYSVMQSDSEPIQGDVVKSSHVFHNMSFFNFTLSNGRQLQSCPAALGYSFAAGTSDGPGAFDFTQHHSNETNTSPVWKVISHLLRDPTDEQESCQGDKPILLDVGEIHKPYEWTPNVVDDAVQSEAKALFDSELGSRDPVVVLGGPANSYAHYITTEEEYRDTKGPRPSLPPNNSNRSLNFISPVVYDGAPFLGSFGDVLRDVEDEYPLGARVSATFAGANPRNNLRLEGTFALVERKTVGDGATAVWEPVRDDSDWHLVYAWRRTNEVLGRSEVDLVWETDEDGEAKAGTYRFRYFGDAKAVGEDYRV
;
A
#
# COMPACT_ATOMS: atom_id res chain seq x y z
N MET A 1 24.23 -19.05 -22.12
CA MET A 1 23.01 -18.39 -21.60
C MET A 1 23.46 -17.47 -20.49
N SER A 2 22.99 -16.22 -20.43
CA SER A 2 23.32 -15.29 -19.35
C SER A 2 22.38 -15.49 -18.15
N SER A 3 22.90 -15.36 -16.93
CA SER A 3 22.23 -15.68 -15.65
C SER A 3 21.25 -14.60 -15.19
N GLY A 4 20.34 -14.17 -16.09
CA GLY A 4 19.37 -13.12 -15.78
C GLY A 4 18.33 -12.82 -16.86
N THR A 5 18.35 -13.49 -18.02
CA THR A 5 17.34 -13.29 -19.08
C THR A 5 15.93 -13.59 -18.55
N ILE A 6 15.01 -12.65 -18.79
CA ILE A 6 13.59 -12.82 -18.50
C ILE A 6 12.91 -13.52 -19.68
N TYR A 7 12.07 -14.49 -19.38
CA TYR A 7 11.20 -15.18 -20.31
C TYR A 7 9.74 -14.95 -19.92
N THR A 8 8.84 -15.13 -20.89
CA THR A 8 7.40 -14.96 -20.67
C THR A 8 6.61 -16.15 -21.20
N ARG A 9 5.49 -16.49 -20.56
CA ARG A 9 4.62 -17.60 -20.95
C ARG A 9 3.15 -17.22 -20.81
N VAL A 10 2.32 -17.68 -21.73
CA VAL A 10 0.87 -17.74 -21.55
C VAL A 10 0.49 -19.14 -21.12
N TYR A 11 -0.35 -19.27 -20.10
CA TYR A 11 -1.08 -20.50 -19.83
C TYR A 11 -2.57 -20.19 -19.60
N SER A 12 -3.39 -21.23 -19.57
CA SER A 12 -4.82 -21.14 -19.30
C SER A 12 -5.22 -22.17 -18.26
N LYS A 13 -6.07 -21.78 -17.29
CA LYS A 13 -6.58 -22.70 -16.25
C LYS A 13 -7.37 -23.87 -16.82
N ARG A 14 -7.93 -23.73 -18.03
CA ARG A 14 -8.64 -24.79 -18.76
C ARG A 14 -7.71 -25.88 -19.31
N ASN A 15 -6.40 -25.61 -19.41
CA ASN A 15 -5.41 -26.51 -19.97
C ASN A 15 -4.45 -27.03 -18.89
N ALA A 16 -4.27 -28.36 -18.82
CA ALA A 16 -3.61 -29.03 -17.69
C ALA A 16 -2.10 -28.75 -17.51
N ALA A 17 -1.46 -28.04 -18.45
CA ALA A 17 -0.02 -27.77 -18.44
C ALA A 17 0.28 -26.28 -18.18
N GLN A 18 0.14 -25.84 -16.92
CA GLN A 18 0.38 -24.46 -16.50
C GLN A 18 1.89 -24.13 -16.53
N LEU A 19 2.61 -24.41 -15.43
CA LEU A 19 4.07 -24.35 -15.32
C LEU A 19 4.74 -25.74 -15.41
N ILE A 20 3.96 -26.81 -15.24
CA ILE A 20 4.41 -28.21 -15.26
C ILE A 20 3.90 -28.89 -16.53
N SER A 21 4.72 -29.75 -17.13
CA SER A 21 4.35 -30.63 -18.23
C SER A 21 3.23 -31.59 -17.82
N ALA A 22 2.26 -31.81 -18.72
CA ALA A 22 1.20 -32.80 -18.51
C ALA A 22 1.69 -34.26 -18.50
N LYS A 23 2.97 -34.55 -18.78
CA LYS A 23 3.59 -35.87 -18.54
C LYS A 23 4.03 -36.08 -17.07
N GLY A 24 4.03 -35.02 -16.25
CA GLY A 24 4.60 -35.00 -14.90
C GLY A 24 6.14 -35.08 -14.91
N PRO A 25 6.81 -34.70 -13.80
CA PRO A 25 8.27 -34.75 -13.73
C PRO A 25 8.77 -36.19 -13.74
N GLN A 26 9.63 -36.52 -14.70
CA GLN A 26 10.41 -37.76 -14.72
C GLN A 26 11.91 -37.40 -14.73
N GLY A 27 12.78 -38.41 -14.78
CA GLY A 27 14.23 -38.20 -14.75
C GLY A 27 14.75 -37.36 -15.93
N THR A 28 16.01 -36.95 -15.83
CA THR A 28 16.75 -36.19 -16.85
C THR A 28 16.59 -36.77 -18.25
N LEU A 29 16.15 -35.97 -19.23
CA LEU A 29 16.04 -36.46 -20.61
C LEU A 29 17.44 -36.68 -21.21
N SER A 30 17.65 -37.86 -21.80
CA SER A 30 18.79 -38.07 -22.70
C SER A 30 18.59 -37.30 -24.00
N HIS A 31 19.68 -36.96 -24.67
CA HIS A 31 19.62 -36.14 -25.89
C HIS A 31 18.70 -36.71 -27.00
N PRO A 32 18.68 -38.03 -27.29
CA PRO A 32 17.70 -38.60 -28.23
C PRO A 32 16.24 -38.48 -27.77
N GLN A 33 15.97 -38.58 -26.47
CA GLN A 33 14.62 -38.39 -25.92
C GLN A 33 14.19 -36.92 -26.02
N LEU A 34 15.09 -35.97 -25.72
CA LEU A 34 14.84 -34.53 -25.89
C LEU A 34 14.45 -34.19 -27.33
N LEU A 35 15.20 -34.71 -28.33
CA LEU A 35 14.86 -34.52 -29.75
C LEU A 35 13.55 -35.21 -30.15
N HIS A 36 13.17 -36.33 -29.52
CA HIS A 36 11.88 -36.98 -29.75
C HIS A 36 10.72 -36.15 -29.18
N GLU A 37 10.81 -35.75 -27.91
CA GLU A 37 9.83 -34.87 -27.27
C GLU A 37 9.69 -33.54 -28.00
N PHE A 38 10.80 -32.97 -28.51
CA PHE A 38 10.78 -31.74 -29.29
C PHE A 38 10.10 -31.90 -30.66
N ARG A 39 10.32 -33.00 -31.40
CA ARG A 39 9.57 -33.26 -32.65
C ARG A 39 8.06 -33.31 -32.42
N ASN A 40 7.63 -33.90 -31.30
CA ASN A 40 6.22 -33.95 -30.93
C ASN A 40 5.71 -32.57 -30.47
N HIS A 41 6.54 -31.77 -29.81
CA HIS A 41 6.20 -30.42 -29.33
C HIS A 41 6.09 -29.39 -30.47
N ALA A 42 6.98 -29.49 -31.46
CA ALA A 42 7.00 -28.62 -32.65
C ALA A 42 5.83 -28.87 -33.61
N ASN A 43 5.14 -30.01 -33.49
CA ASN A 43 3.95 -30.32 -34.29
C ASN A 43 2.70 -29.67 -33.67
N LYS A 44 2.25 -28.54 -34.22
CA LYS A 44 1.03 -27.82 -33.80
C LYS A 44 -0.23 -28.70 -33.69
N TRP A 45 -0.30 -29.81 -34.43
CA TRP A 45 -1.46 -30.71 -34.46
C TRP A 45 -1.31 -31.94 -33.54
N ASN A 46 -0.21 -32.05 -32.81
CA ASN A 46 -0.02 -33.11 -31.84
C ASN A 46 -0.92 -32.90 -30.61
N GLN A 47 -1.68 -33.93 -30.23
CA GLN A 47 -2.52 -33.95 -29.02
C GLN A 47 -1.89 -34.73 -27.85
N GLU A 48 -0.74 -35.38 -28.06
CA GLU A 48 -0.02 -36.06 -26.99
C GLU A 48 0.80 -35.05 -26.16
N ALA A 49 0.67 -35.13 -24.83
CA ALA A 49 1.48 -34.33 -23.91
C ALA A 49 2.99 -34.57 -24.13
N THR A 50 3.78 -33.51 -24.11
CA THR A 50 5.25 -33.59 -24.21
C THR A 50 5.92 -33.20 -22.90
N ALA A 51 7.15 -33.67 -22.69
CA ALA A 51 7.97 -33.37 -21.52
C ALA A 51 8.51 -31.92 -21.50
N LEU A 52 8.00 -31.03 -22.36
CA LEU A 52 8.56 -29.70 -22.61
C LEU A 52 7.56 -28.59 -22.32
N VAL A 53 8.04 -27.53 -21.65
CA VAL A 53 7.24 -26.34 -21.31
C VAL A 53 7.84 -25.13 -22.03
N SER A 54 7.10 -24.62 -23.03
CA SER A 54 7.50 -23.51 -23.90
C SER A 54 7.40 -22.14 -23.21
N VAL A 55 8.40 -21.28 -23.44
CA VAL A 55 8.42 -19.87 -23.06
C VAL A 55 8.96 -19.01 -24.21
N SER A 56 8.58 -17.74 -24.24
CA SER A 56 9.00 -16.73 -25.21
C SER A 56 10.05 -15.78 -24.62
N ARG A 57 11.01 -15.33 -25.44
CA ARG A 57 11.86 -14.16 -25.11
C ARG A 57 11.21 -12.81 -25.49
N ARG A 58 10.13 -12.82 -26.28
CA ARG A 58 9.43 -11.63 -26.76
C ARG A 58 8.13 -11.42 -25.99
N ILE A 59 7.93 -10.22 -25.46
CA ILE A 59 6.68 -9.85 -24.78
C ILE A 59 5.52 -9.75 -25.78
N ILE A 60 5.78 -9.25 -27.00
CA ILE A 60 4.75 -9.06 -28.02
C ILE A 60 4.13 -10.39 -28.49
N ASP A 61 4.93 -11.47 -28.57
CA ASP A 61 4.42 -12.82 -28.84
C ASP A 61 3.50 -13.30 -27.72
N THR A 62 3.86 -13.04 -26.47
CA THR A 62 3.13 -13.52 -25.30
C THR A 62 1.80 -12.79 -25.15
N VAL A 63 1.77 -11.46 -25.28
CA VAL A 63 0.51 -10.69 -25.27
C VAL A 63 -0.38 -11.11 -26.43
N ASN A 64 0.15 -11.23 -27.65
CA ASN A 64 -0.64 -11.65 -28.81
C ASN A 64 -1.19 -13.08 -28.66
N ARG A 65 -0.40 -14.01 -28.11
CA ARG A 65 -0.88 -15.37 -27.80
C ARG A 65 -2.03 -15.35 -26.80
N ALA A 66 -1.95 -14.55 -25.73
CA ALA A 66 -3.04 -14.45 -24.74
C ALA A 66 -4.33 -13.90 -25.38
N VAL A 67 -4.19 -12.87 -26.19
CA VAL A 67 -5.28 -12.26 -26.97
C VAL A 67 -5.89 -13.25 -27.98
N HIS A 68 -5.08 -14.04 -28.70
CA HIS A 68 -5.56 -15.09 -29.58
C HIS A 68 -6.33 -16.17 -28.82
N LYS A 69 -5.90 -16.56 -27.60
CA LYS A 69 -6.70 -17.50 -26.78
C LYS A 69 -8.09 -16.94 -26.45
N HIS A 70 -8.19 -15.63 -26.22
CA HIS A 70 -9.48 -15.01 -25.93
C HIS A 70 -10.38 -14.92 -27.18
N PHE A 71 -9.90 -14.33 -28.27
CA PHE A 71 -10.74 -14.04 -29.44
C PHE A 71 -10.87 -15.17 -30.47
N ILE A 72 -9.92 -16.12 -30.50
CA ILE A 72 -9.89 -17.22 -31.48
C ILE A 72 -10.21 -18.56 -30.82
N ASP A 73 -9.67 -18.83 -29.62
CA ASP A 73 -9.94 -20.09 -28.89
C ASP A 73 -11.19 -20.02 -27.97
N ASP A 74 -11.86 -18.86 -27.87
CA ASP A 74 -13.05 -18.60 -27.01
C ASP A 74 -12.80 -18.92 -25.51
N GLU A 75 -11.60 -18.60 -25.02
CA GLU A 75 -11.23 -18.74 -23.61
C GLU A 75 -11.51 -17.45 -22.80
N PRO A 76 -12.05 -17.54 -21.55
CA PRO A 76 -12.29 -16.38 -20.71
C PRO A 76 -10.98 -15.68 -20.31
N PRO A 77 -10.96 -14.34 -20.29
CA PRO A 77 -9.75 -13.58 -20.01
C PRO A 77 -9.25 -13.72 -18.57
N GLU A 78 -10.10 -14.14 -17.62
CA GLU A 78 -9.74 -14.47 -16.23
C GLU A 78 -9.08 -15.85 -16.07
N ASP A 79 -9.30 -16.75 -17.04
CA ASP A 79 -8.66 -18.07 -17.12
C ASP A 79 -7.28 -18.01 -17.80
N ILE A 80 -6.99 -16.96 -18.58
CA ILE A 80 -5.75 -16.76 -19.33
C ILE A 80 -4.75 -15.94 -18.51
N TRP A 81 -3.54 -16.48 -18.30
CA TRP A 81 -2.50 -15.89 -17.45
C TRP A 81 -1.18 -15.69 -18.19
N ILE A 82 -0.58 -14.51 -18.04
CA ILE A 82 0.77 -14.17 -18.48
C ILE A 82 1.72 -14.26 -17.29
N VAL A 83 2.83 -14.98 -17.47
CA VAL A 83 3.86 -15.26 -16.46
C VAL A 83 5.19 -14.67 -16.91
N PHE A 84 5.93 -14.06 -15.98
CA PHE A 84 7.32 -13.61 -16.15
C PHE A 84 8.27 -14.51 -15.35
N ILE A 85 9.34 -14.95 -15.98
CA ILE A 85 10.20 -16.04 -15.49
C ILE A 85 11.67 -15.62 -15.62
N LYS A 86 12.41 -15.50 -14.51
CA LYS A 86 13.86 -15.24 -14.47
C LYS A 86 14.55 -16.44 -13.81
N PRO A 87 15.19 -17.33 -14.58
CA PRO A 87 15.87 -18.50 -14.02
C PRO A 87 17.01 -18.07 -13.10
N LYS A 88 16.97 -18.52 -11.85
CA LYS A 88 18.04 -18.29 -10.88
C LYS A 88 19.12 -19.35 -11.09
N VAL A 89 20.38 -18.93 -11.17
CA VAL A 89 21.55 -19.83 -11.16
C VAL A 89 22.26 -19.61 -9.83
N THR A 90 22.08 -20.55 -8.90
CA THR A 90 22.84 -20.56 -7.64
C THR A 90 24.11 -21.39 -7.84
N GLU A 91 25.22 -21.03 -7.18
CA GLU A 91 26.53 -21.69 -7.39
C GLU A 91 26.54 -23.19 -6.99
N ASN A 92 25.53 -23.65 -6.24
CA ASN A 92 25.43 -25.01 -5.71
C ASN A 92 24.31 -25.86 -6.34
N GLU A 93 23.53 -25.34 -7.29
CA GLU A 93 22.48 -26.12 -7.99
C GLU A 93 22.88 -26.46 -9.43
N SER A 94 22.34 -27.56 -9.95
CA SER A 94 22.52 -27.88 -11.37
C SER A 94 21.81 -26.84 -12.23
N PRO A 95 22.44 -26.30 -13.29
CA PRO A 95 21.84 -25.24 -14.10
C PRO A 95 20.52 -25.70 -14.71
N PRO A 96 19.51 -24.81 -14.79
CA PRO A 96 18.19 -25.19 -15.27
C PRO A 96 18.25 -25.70 -16.72
N ARG A 97 17.59 -26.84 -16.98
CA ARG A 97 17.60 -27.50 -18.29
C ARG A 97 16.63 -26.81 -19.25
N ILE A 98 17.11 -25.70 -19.79
CA ILE A 98 16.41 -24.85 -20.76
C ILE A 98 17.14 -24.96 -22.09
N HIS A 99 16.43 -25.20 -23.19
CA HIS A 99 17.01 -25.37 -24.52
C HIS A 99 16.41 -24.36 -25.51
N ALA A 100 17.22 -23.88 -26.46
CA ALA A 100 16.72 -23.06 -27.55
C ALA A 100 15.97 -23.95 -28.56
N ALA A 101 14.72 -23.59 -28.85
CA ALA A 101 13.87 -24.38 -29.72
C ALA A 101 14.35 -24.32 -31.19
N SER A 102 15.01 -23.23 -31.61
CA SER A 102 15.74 -23.14 -32.89
C SER A 102 16.75 -24.27 -33.06
N ASP A 103 17.61 -24.45 -32.05
CA ASP A 103 18.75 -25.36 -32.12
C ASP A 103 18.24 -26.81 -32.13
N LEU A 104 17.18 -27.10 -31.36
CA LEU A 104 16.50 -28.40 -31.39
C LEU A 104 15.78 -28.63 -32.73
N ALA A 105 15.21 -27.60 -33.36
CA ALA A 105 14.57 -27.68 -34.67
C ALA A 105 15.58 -28.01 -35.79
N GLU A 106 16.75 -27.38 -35.78
CA GLU A 106 17.87 -27.72 -36.68
C GLU A 106 18.31 -29.18 -36.51
N GLN A 107 18.57 -29.60 -35.27
CA GLN A 107 18.97 -30.97 -34.94
C GLN A 107 17.88 -32.02 -35.25
N CYS A 108 16.61 -31.61 -35.22
CA CYS A 108 15.49 -32.46 -35.63
C CYS A 108 15.33 -32.59 -37.15
N GLY A 109 15.96 -31.70 -37.94
CA GLY A 109 15.83 -31.63 -39.39
C GLY A 109 14.55 -30.94 -39.87
N LEU A 110 14.00 -30.00 -39.10
CA LEU A 110 12.79 -29.25 -39.49
C LEU A 110 13.10 -28.25 -40.62
N SER A 111 12.15 -28.03 -41.52
CA SER A 111 12.34 -27.21 -42.72
C SER A 111 12.53 -25.71 -42.46
N GLU A 112 12.06 -25.21 -41.31
CA GLU A 112 12.05 -23.78 -40.96
C GLU A 112 12.41 -23.56 -39.48
N PRO A 113 13.65 -23.85 -39.05
CA PRO A 113 14.07 -23.74 -37.65
C PRO A 113 13.94 -22.31 -37.09
N ASN A 114 14.06 -21.30 -37.96
CA ASN A 114 13.91 -19.88 -37.62
C ASN A 114 12.51 -19.52 -37.08
N LYS A 115 11.48 -20.35 -37.27
CA LYS A 115 10.17 -20.17 -36.61
C LYS A 115 10.25 -20.25 -35.08
N PHE A 116 11.27 -20.90 -34.55
CA PHE A 116 11.49 -21.15 -33.13
C PHE A 116 12.55 -20.24 -32.49
N LEU A 117 13.05 -19.22 -33.21
CA LEU A 117 14.19 -18.36 -32.81
C LEU A 117 14.04 -17.70 -31.41
N TYR A 118 12.81 -17.33 -31.06
CA TYR A 118 12.49 -16.65 -29.79
C TYR A 118 11.92 -17.58 -28.72
N GLU A 119 11.79 -18.87 -29.02
CA GLU A 119 11.23 -19.87 -28.13
C GLU A 119 12.31 -20.65 -27.38
N MET A 120 12.08 -20.83 -26.09
CA MET A 120 12.87 -21.71 -25.22
C MET A 120 11.96 -22.78 -24.64
N VAL A 121 12.50 -23.98 -24.44
CA VAL A 121 11.77 -25.08 -23.81
C VAL A 121 12.47 -25.52 -22.53
N PHE A 122 11.71 -25.58 -21.43
CA PHE A 122 12.12 -26.19 -20.16
C PHE A 122 11.82 -27.68 -20.19
N GLU A 123 12.73 -28.50 -19.67
CA GLU A 123 12.42 -29.90 -19.34
C GLU A 123 11.50 -29.97 -18.11
N TRP A 124 10.40 -30.70 -18.26
CA TRP A 124 9.42 -31.08 -17.23
C TRP A 124 8.61 -29.96 -16.57
N SER A 125 9.24 -28.89 -16.09
CA SER A 125 8.57 -27.82 -15.35
C SER A 125 9.40 -26.55 -15.27
N ILE A 126 8.73 -25.41 -15.22
CA ILE A 126 9.28 -24.15 -14.73
C ILE A 126 9.11 -24.16 -13.19
N PRO A 127 10.19 -24.09 -12.39
CA PRO A 127 10.08 -23.95 -10.94
C PRO A 127 9.35 -22.67 -10.55
N ASP A 128 8.48 -22.73 -9.54
CA ASP A 128 7.78 -21.54 -9.01
C ASP A 128 8.76 -20.47 -8.51
N THR A 129 9.94 -20.88 -8.02
CA THR A 129 11.04 -19.99 -7.58
C THR A 129 11.66 -19.15 -8.71
N PHE A 130 11.37 -19.46 -9.98
CA PHE A 130 11.77 -18.65 -11.14
C PHE A 130 10.68 -17.67 -11.58
N VAL A 131 9.45 -17.80 -11.07
CA VAL A 131 8.34 -16.91 -11.44
C VAL A 131 8.49 -15.58 -10.69
N MET A 132 8.70 -14.51 -11.45
CA MET A 132 8.76 -13.15 -10.90
C MET A 132 7.37 -12.55 -10.69
N HIS A 133 6.48 -12.75 -11.67
CA HIS A 133 5.20 -12.07 -11.74
C HIS A 133 4.19 -12.87 -12.57
N GLN A 134 2.91 -12.72 -12.24
CA GLN A 134 1.79 -13.27 -13.00
C GLN A 134 0.64 -12.24 -13.06
N VAL A 135 -0.01 -12.14 -14.21
CA VAL A 135 -1.18 -11.26 -14.42
C VAL A 135 -2.19 -11.92 -15.37
N SER A 136 -3.48 -11.80 -15.06
CA SER A 136 -4.54 -12.32 -15.94
C SER A 136 -4.78 -11.40 -17.14
N LEU A 137 -5.23 -11.94 -18.27
CA LEU A 137 -5.62 -11.12 -19.41
C LEU A 137 -6.78 -10.19 -19.04
N GLN A 138 -7.71 -10.63 -18.19
CA GLN A 138 -8.81 -9.79 -17.68
C GLN A 138 -8.29 -8.55 -16.94
N THR A 139 -7.22 -8.68 -16.15
CA THR A 139 -6.57 -7.56 -15.45
C THR A 139 -5.91 -6.59 -16.44
N LEU A 140 -5.27 -7.10 -17.50
CA LEU A 140 -4.68 -6.27 -18.55
C LEU A 140 -5.76 -5.53 -19.35
N MET A 141 -6.87 -6.21 -19.66
CA MET A 141 -8.05 -5.64 -20.32
C MET A 141 -8.69 -4.53 -19.48
N SER A 142 -8.92 -4.75 -18.18
CA SER A 142 -9.51 -3.75 -17.29
C SER A 142 -8.62 -2.52 -17.09
N ARG A 143 -7.30 -2.65 -17.31
CA ARG A 143 -6.34 -1.53 -17.30
C ARG A 143 -6.20 -0.82 -18.66
N GLY A 144 -6.91 -1.26 -19.69
CA GLY A 144 -6.94 -0.63 -21.01
C GLY A 144 -6.01 -1.23 -22.06
N LEU A 145 -5.26 -2.31 -21.79
CA LEU A 145 -4.25 -2.83 -22.75
C LEU A 145 -4.80 -3.10 -24.16
N LEU A 146 -6.05 -3.56 -24.27
CA LEU A 146 -6.68 -3.84 -25.58
C LEU A 146 -7.38 -2.64 -26.22
N ARG A 147 -7.56 -1.55 -25.47
CA ARG A 147 -8.14 -0.29 -25.95
C ARG A 147 -7.04 0.66 -26.41
N ASP A 148 -5.95 0.73 -25.64
CA ASP A 148 -4.88 1.71 -25.78
C ASP A 148 -3.79 1.26 -26.78
N TYR A 149 -3.77 -0.02 -27.18
CA TYR A 149 -2.75 -0.62 -28.05
C TYR A 149 -3.39 -1.54 -29.12
N PRO A 150 -2.73 -1.77 -30.28
CA PRO A 150 -3.31 -2.51 -31.42
C PRO A 150 -3.63 -3.99 -31.15
N PHE A 151 -3.39 -4.51 -29.95
CA PHE A 151 -3.80 -5.85 -29.53
C PHE A 151 -5.34 -6.07 -29.57
N GLY A 152 -6.16 -5.02 -29.48
CA GLY A 152 -7.62 -5.13 -29.39
C GLY A 152 -8.35 -5.77 -30.58
N ASN A 153 -7.72 -5.83 -31.76
CA ASN A 153 -8.34 -6.44 -32.95
C ASN A 153 -8.40 -7.98 -32.87
N GLY A 154 -7.53 -8.61 -32.06
CA GLY A 154 -7.52 -10.06 -31.87
C GLY A 154 -7.08 -10.92 -33.07
N LEU A 155 -7.11 -10.37 -34.29
CA LEU A 155 -6.86 -11.08 -35.54
C LEU A 155 -5.44 -10.88 -36.11
N TYR A 156 -4.66 -9.94 -35.56
CA TYR A 156 -3.31 -9.65 -36.06
C TYR A 156 -2.30 -10.77 -35.74
N THR A 157 -1.44 -11.07 -36.71
CA THR A 157 -0.21 -11.83 -36.47
C THR A 157 0.80 -10.98 -35.69
N THR A 158 1.77 -11.63 -35.02
CA THR A 158 2.86 -10.87 -34.35
C THR A 158 3.63 -10.00 -35.36
N ALA A 159 3.73 -10.41 -36.63
CA ALA A 159 4.41 -9.61 -37.64
C ALA A 159 3.67 -8.28 -37.90
N GLU A 160 2.34 -8.30 -37.99
CA GLU A 160 1.52 -7.10 -38.19
C GLU A 160 1.55 -6.19 -36.95
N LEU A 161 1.41 -6.75 -35.74
CA LEU A 161 1.50 -5.98 -34.49
C LEU A 161 2.86 -5.26 -34.35
N ARG A 162 3.96 -5.94 -34.70
CA ARG A 162 5.30 -5.33 -34.70
C ARG A 162 5.37 -4.15 -35.67
N CYS A 163 4.79 -4.28 -36.87
CA CYS A 163 4.78 -3.20 -37.86
C CYS A 163 3.93 -2.01 -37.43
N LEU A 164 2.77 -2.26 -36.79
CA LEU A 164 1.90 -1.20 -36.26
C LEU A 164 2.61 -0.44 -35.12
N ILE A 165 3.06 -1.15 -34.09
CA ILE A 165 3.75 -0.54 -32.93
C ILE A 165 5.07 0.14 -33.37
N ALA A 166 5.80 -0.42 -34.34
CA ALA A 166 6.98 0.23 -34.90
C ALA A 166 6.67 1.47 -35.77
N GLU A 167 5.42 1.65 -36.22
CA GLU A 167 4.97 2.88 -36.88
C GLU A 167 4.69 3.96 -35.82
N ASP A 168 3.94 3.62 -34.76
CA ASP A 168 3.74 4.49 -33.59
C ASP A 168 5.08 5.01 -33.02
N PHE A 169 6.06 4.12 -32.88
CA PHE A 169 7.41 4.45 -32.42
C PHE A 169 8.17 5.40 -33.35
N ARG A 170 7.98 5.28 -34.67
CA ARG A 170 8.68 6.12 -35.68
C ARG A 170 8.01 7.49 -35.86
N GLN A 171 6.77 7.65 -35.42
CA GLN A 171 6.04 8.92 -35.45
C GLN A 171 6.15 9.70 -34.13
N SER A 172 6.61 9.05 -33.05
CA SER A 172 6.81 9.64 -31.73
C SER A 172 8.18 10.31 -31.59
N ASP A 173 8.25 11.44 -30.89
CA ASP A 173 9.52 11.94 -30.35
C ASP A 173 9.96 11.13 -29.10
N ALA A 174 11.14 11.45 -28.56
CA ALA A 174 11.73 10.71 -27.44
C ALA A 174 10.86 10.71 -26.17
N VAL A 175 10.05 11.75 -25.95
CA VAL A 175 9.15 11.90 -24.79
C VAL A 175 7.90 11.06 -25.02
N ASN A 176 7.22 11.23 -26.16
CA ASN A 176 6.01 10.49 -26.50
C ASN A 176 6.26 8.98 -26.62
N LEU A 177 7.43 8.58 -27.14
CA LEU A 177 7.89 7.19 -27.11
C LEU A 177 8.06 6.68 -25.67
N GLY A 178 8.64 7.50 -24.79
CA GLY A 178 8.77 7.19 -23.36
C GLY A 178 7.41 7.00 -22.67
N LEU A 179 6.46 7.90 -22.92
CA LEU A 179 5.09 7.81 -22.43
C LEU A 179 4.40 6.51 -22.91
N TYR A 180 4.43 6.23 -24.22
CA TYR A 180 3.83 5.03 -24.82
C TYR A 180 4.37 3.74 -24.19
N LEU A 181 5.69 3.67 -23.99
CA LEU A 181 6.38 2.52 -23.41
C LEU A 181 6.12 2.40 -21.89
N GLY A 182 6.10 3.51 -21.16
CA GLY A 182 5.73 3.57 -19.74
C GLY A 182 4.28 3.11 -19.51
N PHE A 183 3.33 3.62 -20.30
CA PHE A 183 1.92 3.21 -20.25
C PHE A 183 1.69 1.76 -20.68
N PHE A 184 2.61 1.16 -21.46
CA PHE A 184 2.52 -0.27 -21.77
C PHE A 184 2.93 -1.10 -20.55
N ALA A 185 4.06 -0.74 -19.93
CA ALA A 185 4.56 -1.39 -18.72
C ALA A 185 3.59 -1.25 -17.53
N GLN A 186 2.96 -0.08 -17.38
CA GLN A 186 1.86 0.23 -16.45
C GLN A 186 0.82 -0.90 -16.40
N LYS A 187 0.36 -1.38 -17.56
CA LYS A 187 -0.75 -2.36 -17.62
C LYS A 187 -0.46 -3.64 -16.85
N PHE A 188 0.81 -4.07 -16.75
CA PHE A 188 1.21 -5.29 -16.06
C PHE A 188 1.26 -5.11 -14.52
N GLY A 189 1.59 -3.93 -14.01
CA GLY A 189 1.53 -3.57 -12.58
C GLY A 189 2.85 -3.63 -11.82
N ALA A 190 2.88 -3.07 -10.59
CA ALA A 190 4.08 -2.78 -9.78
C ALA A 190 5.07 -3.95 -9.53
N ARG A 191 4.65 -5.20 -9.70
CA ARG A 191 5.49 -6.39 -9.51
C ARG A 191 6.00 -7.00 -10.82
N ALA A 192 5.54 -6.51 -11.97
CA ALA A 192 6.08 -6.89 -13.27
C ALA A 192 7.53 -6.40 -13.42
N PRO A 193 8.33 -6.97 -14.33
CA PRO A 193 9.68 -6.47 -14.59
C PRO A 193 9.62 -5.17 -15.41
N ILE A 194 9.20 -4.09 -14.75
CA ILE A 194 8.81 -2.81 -15.38
C ILE A 194 9.91 -2.07 -16.13
N ARG A 195 11.20 -2.33 -15.86
CA ARG A 195 12.32 -1.84 -16.68
C ARG A 195 12.54 -2.67 -17.95
N TRP A 196 12.37 -3.99 -17.86
CA TRP A 196 12.55 -4.90 -18.99
C TRP A 196 11.36 -4.86 -19.97
N LEU A 197 10.13 -4.69 -19.48
CA LEU A 197 8.93 -4.62 -20.30
C LEU A 197 8.97 -3.59 -21.45
N PRO A 198 9.25 -2.30 -21.20
CA PRO A 198 9.30 -1.28 -22.25
C PRO A 198 10.49 -1.49 -23.18
N GLU A 199 11.68 -1.77 -22.63
CA GLU A 199 12.89 -2.10 -23.39
C GLU A 199 12.64 -3.30 -24.33
N GLN A 200 12.03 -4.38 -23.83
CA GLN A 200 11.76 -5.56 -24.62
C GLN A 200 10.69 -5.30 -25.68
N LEU A 201 9.63 -4.51 -25.40
CA LEU A 201 8.66 -4.14 -26.44
C LEU A 201 9.33 -3.32 -27.55
N PHE A 202 10.18 -2.36 -27.19
CA PHE A 202 10.94 -1.57 -28.15
C PHE A 202 11.84 -2.45 -29.03
N ARG A 203 12.68 -3.31 -28.40
CA ARG A 203 13.55 -4.28 -29.09
C ARG A 203 12.78 -5.34 -29.87
N ASP A 204 11.57 -5.68 -29.45
CA ASP A 204 10.69 -6.59 -30.17
C ASP A 204 10.25 -5.97 -31.49
N CYS A 205 9.89 -4.69 -31.54
CA CYS A 205 9.35 -4.03 -32.73
C CYS A 205 10.44 -3.46 -33.67
N MET A 206 11.42 -2.74 -33.13
CA MET A 206 12.50 -2.09 -33.90
C MET A 206 13.59 -3.08 -34.33
N ARG A 207 14.26 -2.82 -35.47
CA ARG A 207 15.42 -3.61 -35.92
C ARG A 207 16.72 -2.91 -35.53
N MET A 208 17.72 -3.66 -35.08
CA MET A 208 19.08 -3.15 -34.77
C MET A 208 19.90 -2.75 -36.02
N THR A 209 19.24 -2.31 -37.09
CA THR A 209 19.86 -1.70 -38.27
C THR A 209 19.58 -0.21 -38.38
N ASP A 210 18.68 0.30 -37.54
CA ASP A 210 18.28 1.69 -37.50
C ASP A 210 19.00 2.34 -36.31
N GLU A 211 19.71 3.46 -36.51
CA GLU A 211 20.53 4.14 -35.50
C GLU A 211 19.67 4.91 -34.46
N VAL A 212 18.78 4.19 -33.77
CA VAL A 212 18.06 4.70 -32.61
C VAL A 212 18.65 4.03 -31.37
N ASP A 213 19.57 4.74 -30.73
CA ASP A 213 20.14 4.30 -29.46
C ASP A 213 19.06 4.40 -28.37
N PHE A 214 18.78 3.27 -27.68
CA PHE A 214 17.77 3.24 -26.62
C PHE A 214 18.24 3.99 -25.36
N ASP A 215 19.54 4.28 -25.26
CA ASP A 215 20.16 5.12 -24.23
C ASP A 215 19.88 6.64 -24.39
N CYS A 216 18.84 7.03 -25.16
CA CYS A 216 18.34 8.40 -25.11
C CYS A 216 17.77 8.67 -23.71
N TRP A 217 18.55 9.40 -22.89
CA TRP A 217 18.25 9.74 -21.50
C TRP A 217 16.81 10.22 -21.28
N ILE A 218 16.26 10.99 -22.23
CA ILE A 218 14.88 11.50 -22.21
C ILE A 218 13.86 10.35 -22.21
N THR A 219 14.00 9.34 -23.08
CA THR A 219 13.05 8.22 -23.19
C THR A 219 13.06 7.37 -21.93
N GLN A 220 14.23 7.06 -21.37
CA GLN A 220 14.33 6.32 -20.10
C GLN A 220 13.79 7.15 -18.93
N HIS A 221 14.09 8.46 -18.89
CA HIS A 221 13.57 9.38 -17.88
C HIS A 221 12.04 9.43 -17.89
N THR A 222 11.40 9.58 -19.06
CA THR A 222 9.94 9.62 -19.18
C THR A 222 9.26 8.27 -18.96
N ILE A 223 9.93 7.15 -19.26
CA ILE A 223 9.48 5.82 -18.80
C ILE A 223 9.46 5.77 -17.26
N ASP A 224 10.53 6.21 -16.62
CA ASP A 224 10.64 6.20 -15.15
C ASP A 224 9.68 7.23 -14.49
N GLU A 225 9.38 8.37 -15.13
CA GLU A 225 8.33 9.31 -14.71
C GLU A 225 6.95 8.64 -14.70
N VAL A 226 6.50 8.06 -15.83
CA VAL A 226 5.19 7.37 -15.90
C VAL A 226 5.10 6.19 -14.91
N LEU A 227 6.21 5.48 -14.72
CA LEU A 227 6.30 4.39 -13.75
C LEU A 227 6.39 4.86 -12.29
N THR A 228 6.68 6.14 -12.03
CA THR A 228 6.66 6.74 -10.68
C THR A 228 5.30 7.38 -10.39
N ASP A 229 4.76 8.14 -11.34
CA ASP A 229 3.53 8.92 -11.17
C ASP A 229 2.26 8.07 -11.10
N TRP A 230 2.25 6.87 -11.70
CA TRP A 230 1.11 5.96 -11.56
C TRP A 230 0.98 5.32 -10.15
N TRP A 231 1.93 5.58 -9.23
CA TRP A 231 1.74 5.30 -7.80
C TRP A 231 1.19 6.50 -7.02
N LEU A 232 0.95 7.65 -7.67
CA LEU A 232 0.26 8.80 -7.07
C LEU A 232 -1.24 8.81 -7.41
N ILE A 233 -1.61 8.49 -8.66
CA ILE A 233 -2.85 8.99 -9.30
C ILE A 233 -3.70 7.88 -9.96
N HIS A 234 -5.01 7.91 -9.69
CA HIS A 234 -6.07 7.21 -10.45
C HIS A 234 -6.59 8.14 -11.58
N CYS A 235 -7.26 7.59 -12.59
CA CYS A 235 -7.45 8.13 -13.97
C CYS A 235 -7.91 9.59 -14.22
N ASP A 236 -8.17 10.44 -13.22
CA ASP A 236 -8.76 11.77 -13.39
C ASP A 236 -7.78 12.83 -13.94
N PHE A 237 -6.47 12.56 -13.97
CA PHE A 237 -5.47 13.48 -14.55
C PHE A 237 -5.42 13.44 -16.10
N ILE A 238 -5.91 12.36 -16.72
CA ILE A 238 -5.79 12.18 -18.18
C ILE A 238 -6.80 13.06 -18.94
N SER A 239 -7.98 13.33 -18.35
CA SER A 239 -8.93 14.30 -18.92
C SER A 239 -8.36 15.72 -18.98
N ASP A 240 -7.59 16.11 -17.97
CA ASP A 240 -6.98 17.44 -17.90
C ASP A 240 -5.76 17.55 -18.85
N TYR A 241 -5.09 16.43 -19.18
CA TYR A 241 -3.98 16.42 -20.13
C TYR A 241 -4.43 16.52 -21.59
N GLU A 242 -5.55 15.88 -21.98
CA GLU A 242 -6.13 16.07 -23.31
C GLU A 242 -6.60 17.53 -23.50
N GLU A 243 -7.19 18.14 -22.46
CA GLU A 243 -7.59 19.56 -22.47
C GLU A 243 -6.36 20.51 -22.50
N PHE A 244 -5.22 20.10 -21.92
CA PHE A 244 -3.94 20.82 -21.99
C PHE A 244 -3.24 20.69 -23.34
N GLU A 245 -3.30 19.53 -24.03
CA GLU A 245 -2.73 19.38 -25.37
C GLU A 245 -3.52 20.18 -26.43
N ASP A 246 -4.85 20.24 -26.34
CA ASP A 246 -5.66 21.16 -27.15
C ASP A 246 -5.23 22.62 -26.92
N TRP A 247 -4.95 23.01 -25.67
CA TRP A 247 -4.46 24.34 -25.33
C TRP A 247 -3.04 24.60 -25.86
N LYS A 248 -2.19 23.57 -25.89
CA LYS A 248 -0.78 23.61 -26.30
C LYS A 248 -0.62 23.67 -27.82
N GLU A 249 -1.45 22.97 -28.60
CA GLU A 249 -1.48 23.12 -30.06
C GLU A 249 -2.02 24.49 -30.48
N ILE A 250 -3.09 25.00 -29.83
CA ILE A 250 -3.57 26.38 -30.05
C ILE A 250 -2.47 27.41 -29.76
N MET A 251 -1.70 27.21 -28.68
CA MET A 251 -0.56 28.08 -28.35
C MET A 251 0.63 27.91 -29.32
N LYS A 252 0.92 26.69 -29.79
CA LYS A 252 1.96 26.45 -30.81
C LYS A 252 1.63 27.13 -32.13
N ASP A 253 0.40 27.04 -32.63
CA ASP A 253 0.00 27.72 -33.87
C ASP A 253 0.09 29.25 -33.71
N CYS A 254 -0.37 29.79 -32.57
CA CYS A 254 -0.21 31.21 -32.24
C CYS A 254 1.25 31.68 -32.11
N ILE A 255 2.18 30.79 -31.73
CA ILE A 255 3.61 31.10 -31.62
C ILE A 255 4.32 30.89 -32.97
N ASN A 256 4.00 29.85 -33.72
CA ASN A 256 4.67 29.52 -34.98
C ASN A 256 4.31 30.49 -36.12
N GLU A 257 3.06 30.96 -36.22
CA GLU A 257 2.73 32.07 -37.13
C GLU A 257 3.33 33.42 -36.67
N GLY A 258 3.65 33.57 -35.38
CA GLY A 258 4.26 34.79 -34.82
C GLY A 258 5.79 34.85 -34.90
N VAL A 259 6.47 33.73 -35.07
CA VAL A 259 7.95 33.63 -35.01
C VAL A 259 8.60 33.45 -36.39
N ILE A 260 7.87 33.00 -37.41
CA ILE A 260 8.44 32.75 -38.74
C ILE A 260 8.61 34.04 -39.59
N GLU A 261 7.85 35.11 -39.36
CA GLU A 261 8.04 36.40 -40.06
C GLU A 261 8.98 37.41 -39.36
N PHE A 262 9.66 37.03 -38.27
CA PHE A 262 10.59 37.93 -37.55
C PHE A 262 12.08 37.49 -37.59
N GLY A 263 12.39 36.43 -38.33
CA GLY A 263 13.73 35.83 -38.39
C GLY A 263 14.56 36.09 -39.66
N GLU A 264 13.94 36.53 -40.77
CA GLU A 264 14.62 36.62 -42.08
C GLU A 264 14.45 38.00 -42.78
N GLU A 265 14.70 39.10 -42.07
CA GLU A 265 15.14 40.38 -42.68
C GLU A 265 15.70 41.36 -41.61
N TRP A 266 16.80 40.96 -40.96
CA TRP A 266 17.56 41.82 -40.03
C TRP A 266 19.07 41.77 -40.32
N ASP A 267 19.45 42.25 -41.50
CA ASP A 267 20.76 42.84 -41.78
C ASP A 267 20.51 44.04 -42.74
N ASP A 268 21.18 45.18 -42.50
CA ASP A 268 21.10 46.46 -43.26
C ASP A 268 19.81 47.34 -43.17
N ALA A 269 19.67 48.18 -42.12
CA ALA A 269 19.04 49.52 -42.21
C ALA A 269 19.43 50.46 -41.03
N GLU A 270 19.55 51.77 -41.29
CA GLU A 270 19.99 52.81 -40.34
C GLU A 270 18.84 53.51 -39.55
N GLU A 271 19.20 54.44 -38.67
CA GLU A 271 18.34 55.23 -37.77
C GLU A 271 17.27 56.12 -38.48
N ASP A 272 16.31 56.58 -37.67
CA ASP A 272 15.23 57.55 -37.93
C ASP A 272 14.06 57.11 -38.84
N ASP A 273 12.98 56.60 -38.22
CA ASP A 273 11.63 56.88 -38.74
C ASP A 273 10.51 56.93 -37.69
N LEU A 274 9.58 57.88 -37.86
CA LEU A 274 8.51 58.19 -36.88
C LEU A 274 7.42 57.10 -36.80
N GLU A 275 7.38 56.20 -37.77
CA GLU A 275 6.37 55.13 -37.87
C GLU A 275 6.53 54.06 -36.78
N MET A 276 7.74 53.86 -36.26
CA MET A 276 8.04 52.82 -35.27
C MET A 276 7.33 53.07 -33.92
N ILE A 277 7.14 54.34 -33.54
CA ILE A 277 6.38 54.72 -32.34
C ILE A 277 4.88 54.46 -32.53
N ILE A 278 4.36 54.74 -33.73
CA ILE A 278 2.94 54.55 -34.07
C ILE A 278 2.58 53.05 -34.12
N ALA A 279 3.52 52.19 -34.54
CA ALA A 279 3.35 50.74 -34.52
C ALA A 279 3.25 50.19 -33.08
N ARG A 280 4.16 50.60 -32.19
CA ARG A 280 4.15 50.19 -30.77
C ARG A 280 2.86 50.60 -30.05
N ASP A 281 2.44 51.85 -30.20
CA ASP A 281 1.27 52.37 -29.49
C ASP A 281 -0.05 51.69 -29.96
N LYS A 282 -0.12 51.26 -31.24
CA LYS A 282 -1.20 50.42 -31.78
C LYS A 282 -1.18 49.00 -31.19
N LEU A 283 -0.01 48.40 -31.01
CA LEU A 283 0.15 47.07 -30.40
C LEU A 283 -0.32 47.07 -28.94
N GLU A 284 0.08 48.08 -28.16
CA GLU A 284 -0.39 48.23 -26.78
C GLU A 284 -1.90 48.50 -26.68
N ALA A 285 -2.47 49.26 -27.62
CA ALA A 285 -3.91 49.48 -27.67
C ALA A 285 -4.69 48.17 -27.94
N ARG A 286 -4.17 47.32 -28.84
CA ARG A 286 -4.73 45.98 -29.13
C ARG A 286 -4.67 45.06 -27.89
N ASN A 287 -3.54 45.02 -27.20
CA ASN A 287 -3.37 44.20 -25.99
C ASN A 287 -4.25 44.67 -24.82
N ARG A 288 -4.49 45.98 -24.67
CA ARG A 288 -5.45 46.52 -23.69
C ARG A 288 -6.91 46.11 -24.01
N GLY A 289 -7.28 46.04 -25.30
CA GLY A 289 -8.60 45.56 -25.73
C GLY A 289 -8.84 44.08 -25.44
N ILE A 290 -7.86 43.23 -25.75
CA ILE A 290 -7.93 41.78 -25.49
C ILE A 290 -8.07 41.50 -23.98
N LYS A 291 -7.28 42.20 -23.15
CA LYS A 291 -7.35 42.05 -21.69
C LYS A 291 -8.72 42.44 -21.11
N ALA A 292 -9.35 43.49 -21.63
CA ALA A 292 -10.69 43.89 -21.22
C ALA A 292 -11.76 42.85 -21.59
N GLN A 293 -11.65 42.19 -22.76
CA GLN A 293 -12.58 41.12 -23.14
C GLN A 293 -12.44 39.87 -22.26
N ILE A 294 -11.21 39.54 -21.82
CA ILE A 294 -10.95 38.43 -20.89
C ILE A 294 -11.59 38.70 -19.51
N GLU A 295 -11.45 39.93 -19.00
CA GLU A 295 -12.06 40.35 -17.73
C GLU A 295 -13.60 40.36 -17.80
N GLU A 296 -14.19 40.72 -18.94
CA GLU A 296 -15.64 40.67 -19.19
C GLU A 296 -16.16 39.22 -19.25
N TYR A 297 -15.47 38.31 -19.94
CA TYR A 297 -15.84 36.89 -20.01
C TYR A 297 -15.76 36.19 -18.64
N ALA A 298 -14.71 36.47 -17.87
CA ALA A 298 -14.56 35.95 -16.51
C ALA A 298 -15.67 36.45 -15.56
N PHE A 299 -16.18 37.67 -15.77
CA PHE A 299 -17.27 38.24 -14.97
C PHE A 299 -18.61 37.53 -15.21
N PHE A 300 -18.97 37.23 -16.47
CA PHE A 300 -20.23 36.55 -16.79
C PHE A 300 -20.27 35.09 -16.33
N SER A 301 -19.14 34.37 -16.33
CA SER A 301 -19.07 32.97 -15.88
C SER A 301 -19.52 32.73 -14.42
N LYS A 302 -19.51 33.76 -13.57
CA LYS A 302 -19.90 33.68 -12.15
C LYS A 302 -21.39 33.85 -11.89
N PHE A 303 -22.20 34.14 -12.91
CA PHE A 303 -23.61 34.51 -12.75
C PHE A 303 -24.58 33.71 -13.63
N GLU A 304 -24.50 32.38 -13.64
CA GLU A 304 -25.72 31.56 -13.78
C GLU A 304 -25.52 30.12 -13.28
N GLY A 305 -26.20 29.78 -12.18
CA GLY A 305 -26.37 28.40 -11.76
C GLY A 305 -27.84 28.02 -11.80
N LEU A 306 -28.22 27.08 -12.69
CA LEU A 306 -29.18 25.99 -12.46
C LEU A 306 -29.44 25.17 -13.75
N LYS A 307 -29.31 23.83 -13.64
CA LYS A 307 -30.06 22.75 -14.34
C LYS A 307 -30.30 22.83 -15.86
N PHE A 308 -30.01 21.73 -16.59
CA PHE A 308 -31.05 20.86 -17.21
C PHE A 308 -30.47 19.54 -17.74
N HIS A 309 -31.30 18.49 -17.86
CA HIS A 309 -31.01 17.27 -18.62
C HIS A 309 -31.23 17.50 -20.13
N PHE A 310 -30.46 16.84 -21.02
CA PHE A 310 -30.92 15.73 -21.91
C PHE A 310 -29.81 15.29 -22.90
N SER A 311 -29.98 14.08 -23.46
CA SER A 311 -29.13 13.44 -24.49
C SER A 311 -29.66 13.75 -25.93
N PRO A 312 -29.06 13.25 -27.03
CA PRO A 312 -27.85 13.77 -27.68
C PRO A 312 -28.09 14.25 -29.15
N PHE A 313 -27.09 14.95 -29.71
CA PHE A 313 -26.77 15.15 -31.15
C PHE A 313 -27.86 15.15 -32.25
N LEU A 314 -27.91 16.24 -33.03
CA LEU A 314 -27.81 16.29 -34.51
C LEU A 314 -27.54 17.79 -34.94
N PRO A 315 -27.08 18.09 -36.17
CA PRO A 315 -26.01 19.09 -36.38
C PRO A 315 -26.45 20.41 -37.03
N PHE A 316 -25.51 21.36 -37.10
CA PHE A 316 -25.60 22.56 -37.94
C PHE A 316 -24.68 22.44 -39.18
N GLU A 317 -25.26 22.56 -40.37
CA GLU A 317 -24.53 22.88 -41.61
C GLU A 317 -24.59 24.39 -41.87
N HIS A 318 -23.49 24.95 -42.41
CA HIS A 318 -23.39 26.36 -42.79
C HIS A 318 -23.87 26.56 -44.25
N PRO A 319 -24.66 27.62 -44.56
CA PRO A 319 -25.28 27.74 -45.87
C PRO A 319 -24.37 28.43 -46.91
N LEU A 320 -24.33 27.89 -48.13
CA LEU A 320 -24.30 28.66 -49.40
C LEU A 320 -24.35 27.71 -50.62
N LEU A 321 -25.56 27.41 -51.11
CA LEU A 321 -25.89 27.15 -52.52
C LEU A 321 -27.40 26.94 -52.65
N ALA A 322 -28.13 28.02 -52.93
CA ALA A 322 -29.54 27.99 -53.27
C ALA A 322 -29.72 28.15 -54.79
N ASP A 323 -30.86 27.65 -55.29
CA ASP A 323 -31.41 27.84 -56.63
C ASP A 323 -30.66 27.18 -57.82
N LEU A 324 -31.32 26.60 -58.84
CA LEU A 324 -32.75 26.65 -59.16
C LEU A 324 -33.23 25.38 -59.91
N ALA A 325 -34.46 24.99 -59.58
CA ALA A 325 -35.31 23.96 -60.17
C ALA A 325 -35.31 23.77 -61.71
N LYS A 326 -35.69 22.54 -62.14
CA LYS A 326 -36.69 22.17 -63.18
C LYS A 326 -36.29 20.89 -63.94
N MET A 327 -37.04 19.78 -63.75
CA MET A 327 -37.77 19.04 -64.80
C MET A 327 -38.49 17.79 -64.22
N LYS A 328 -39.52 17.29 -64.94
CA LYS A 328 -40.39 16.17 -64.55
C LYS A 328 -40.16 14.93 -65.46
N PRO A 329 -40.66 13.72 -65.07
CA PRO A 329 -40.18 12.42 -65.56
C PRO A 329 -40.92 11.87 -66.80
N PRO A 330 -40.63 10.62 -67.23
CA PRO A 330 -41.69 9.59 -67.15
C PRO A 330 -41.28 8.10 -66.92
N ARG A 331 -42.21 7.33 -66.29
CA ARG A 331 -42.62 5.92 -66.57
C ARG A 331 -41.68 4.71 -66.25
N GLU A 332 -42.12 3.70 -65.46
CA GLU A 332 -43.01 2.51 -65.73
C GLU A 332 -42.33 1.39 -66.57
N ALA A 333 -42.47 0.06 -66.35
CA ALA A 333 -43.21 -0.78 -65.38
C ALA A 333 -42.81 -2.32 -65.46
N SER A 334 -43.58 -3.21 -64.77
CA SER A 334 -43.57 -4.71 -64.70
C SER A 334 -42.62 -5.36 -63.65
N GLY A 335 -42.93 -6.44 -62.88
CA GLY A 335 -44.11 -7.33 -62.72
C GLY A 335 -43.77 -8.82 -63.06
N ARG A 336 -44.14 -9.91 -62.35
CA ARG A 336 -45.05 -10.30 -61.21
C ARG A 336 -44.45 -11.59 -60.51
N THR A 337 -45.00 -12.43 -59.59
CA THR A 337 -46.28 -12.67 -58.85
C THR A 337 -46.02 -13.60 -57.62
N GLY A 338 -46.99 -13.84 -56.71
CA GLY A 338 -47.01 -14.97 -55.71
C GLY A 338 -48.09 -16.04 -56.04
N PRO A 339 -48.65 -16.86 -55.10
CA PRO A 339 -48.39 -17.04 -53.64
C PRO A 339 -48.44 -18.54 -53.15
N ASP A 340 -48.91 -18.80 -51.90
CA ASP A 340 -49.29 -20.07 -51.21
C ASP A 340 -48.19 -21.04 -50.69
N ALA A 341 -48.37 -21.87 -49.64
CA ALA A 341 -49.26 -21.88 -48.44
C ALA A 341 -48.91 -23.09 -47.51
N SER A 342 -49.60 -23.19 -46.35
CA SER A 342 -49.77 -24.37 -45.45
C SER A 342 -48.75 -24.70 -44.33
N GLU A 343 -49.14 -24.26 -43.13
CA GLU A 343 -49.00 -24.90 -41.80
C GLU A 343 -49.82 -26.24 -41.73
N PRO A 344 -49.92 -27.05 -40.63
CA PRO A 344 -49.31 -26.93 -39.28
C PRO A 344 -48.92 -28.27 -38.53
N ARG A 345 -48.61 -28.12 -37.22
CA ARG A 345 -48.82 -29.02 -36.05
C ARG A 345 -47.71 -29.95 -35.50
N ALA A 346 -47.51 -29.78 -34.18
CA ALA A 346 -46.84 -30.62 -33.16
C ALA A 346 -47.79 -31.80 -32.70
N PRO A 347 -47.68 -32.50 -31.52
CA PRO A 347 -46.77 -32.33 -30.35
C PRO A 347 -46.32 -33.60 -29.54
N GLY A 348 -45.32 -33.40 -28.64
CA GLY A 348 -45.22 -34.03 -27.29
C GLY A 348 -44.95 -35.54 -27.15
N PRO A 349 -44.94 -36.12 -25.91
CA PRO A 349 -45.19 -35.47 -24.61
C PRO A 349 -44.29 -35.87 -23.38
N SER A 350 -44.31 -34.99 -22.37
CA SER A 350 -44.21 -35.16 -20.89
C SER A 350 -43.59 -36.39 -20.15
N LEU A 351 -42.63 -36.09 -19.27
CA LEU A 351 -42.73 -36.11 -17.78
C LEU A 351 -43.40 -37.30 -17.02
N ARG A 352 -42.63 -38.04 -16.18
CA ARG A 352 -42.77 -38.21 -14.70
C ARG A 352 -42.32 -39.58 -14.10
N SER A 353 -41.47 -39.47 -13.08
CA SER A 353 -41.52 -40.15 -11.75
C SER A 353 -41.31 -41.68 -11.55
N ALA A 354 -40.45 -41.97 -10.56
CA ALA A 354 -40.66 -42.90 -9.42
C ALA A 354 -40.15 -44.39 -9.44
N VAL A 355 -39.21 -44.66 -8.51
CA VAL A 355 -39.33 -45.61 -7.37
C VAL A 355 -38.93 -47.12 -7.53
N LEU A 356 -37.89 -47.50 -6.76
CA LEU A 356 -37.61 -48.78 -6.03
C LEU A 356 -37.12 -50.09 -6.74
N LEU A 357 -35.95 -50.62 -6.32
CA LEU A 357 -35.79 -51.68 -5.27
C LEU A 357 -34.70 -52.76 -5.54
N ALA A 358 -33.72 -52.90 -4.61
CA ALA A 358 -32.86 -54.09 -4.28
C ALA A 358 -31.98 -54.75 -5.38
N THR A 359 -30.90 -55.53 -5.16
CA THR A 359 -30.33 -56.25 -3.97
C THR A 359 -28.82 -56.51 -4.26
N THR A 360 -27.83 -56.04 -3.49
CA THR A 360 -27.10 -56.68 -2.33
C THR A 360 -26.20 -57.89 -2.60
N VAL A 361 -24.90 -57.81 -2.22
CA VAL A 361 -23.95 -58.82 -1.62
C VAL A 361 -22.68 -58.00 -1.21
N PHE A 362 -22.25 -57.74 0.06
CA PHE A 362 -21.76 -58.56 1.21
C PHE A 362 -20.45 -59.37 0.93
N CYS A 363 -19.43 -59.51 1.79
CA CYS A 363 -19.22 -59.14 3.21
C CYS A 363 -17.70 -59.04 3.59
N SER A 364 -17.43 -58.68 4.86
CA SER A 364 -16.17 -58.43 5.58
C SER A 364 -15.24 -59.64 5.84
N VAL A 365 -14.02 -59.42 6.41
CA VAL A 365 -13.60 -59.94 7.76
C VAL A 365 -12.16 -59.52 8.20
N CYS A 366 -12.06 -59.31 9.53
CA CYS A 366 -11.03 -59.00 10.53
C CYS A 366 -9.50 -59.29 10.39
N LEU A 367 -8.71 -58.31 10.90
CA LEU A 367 -7.66 -58.37 11.95
C LEU A 367 -6.93 -59.69 12.30
N ILE A 368 -5.57 -59.68 12.31
CA ILE A 368 -4.67 -59.76 13.51
C ILE A 368 -3.16 -59.81 13.09
N PHE A 369 -2.30 -59.21 13.95
CA PHE A 369 -0.82 -59.16 14.03
C PHE A 369 0.01 -60.37 13.51
N ILE A 370 1.32 -60.32 13.18
CA ILE A 370 2.49 -59.69 13.85
C ILE A 370 3.65 -59.36 12.86
N GLY A 371 4.29 -58.18 13.02
CA GLY A 371 5.76 -58.01 13.00
C GLY A 371 6.50 -57.68 11.68
N GLY A 372 7.19 -56.53 11.61
CA GLY A 372 8.08 -56.24 10.47
C GLY A 372 8.70 -54.83 10.30
N LYS A 373 9.27 -54.21 11.35
CA LYS A 373 10.25 -53.08 11.30
C LYS A 373 10.12 -52.04 10.15
N THR A 374 9.52 -50.88 10.43
CA THR A 374 9.73 -49.65 9.63
C THR A 374 10.91 -48.84 10.17
N LEU A 375 11.93 -48.61 9.33
CA LEU A 375 12.95 -47.58 9.53
C LEU A 375 12.42 -46.22 9.04
N PRO A 376 12.58 -45.10 9.77
CA PRO A 376 12.23 -43.78 9.27
C PRO A 376 13.30 -43.28 8.28
N PHE A 377 12.90 -42.98 7.04
CA PHE A 377 13.81 -42.39 6.07
C PHE A 377 13.98 -40.89 6.36
N ARG A 378 15.18 -40.50 6.79
CA ARG A 378 15.51 -39.17 7.29
C ARG A 378 16.03 -38.29 6.14
N GLY A 379 15.11 -37.65 5.41
CA GLY A 379 15.45 -36.68 4.37
C GLY A 379 16.02 -35.38 4.97
N ARG A 380 17.35 -35.24 4.96
CA ARG A 380 18.03 -33.98 5.31
C ARG A 380 17.96 -33.01 4.12
N HIS A 381 17.32 -31.87 4.29
CA HIS A 381 17.66 -30.68 3.49
C HIS A 381 18.97 -30.08 4.03
N PRO A 382 19.97 -29.78 3.17
CA PRO A 382 21.17 -29.06 3.58
C PRO A 382 20.95 -27.54 3.48
N LEU A 383 20.62 -26.91 4.62
CA LEU A 383 20.82 -25.47 4.81
C LEU A 383 22.00 -25.28 5.76
N THR A 384 23.17 -24.92 5.22
CA THR A 384 24.22 -24.09 5.86
C THR A 384 25.48 -24.05 4.99
N GLN A 385 25.81 -22.88 4.46
CA GLN A 385 27.18 -22.38 4.59
C GLN A 385 27.16 -20.86 4.72
N VAL A 386 27.80 -20.38 5.77
CA VAL A 386 27.79 -19.00 6.26
C VAL A 386 29.11 -18.33 5.85
N PHE A 387 29.10 -17.01 5.64
CA PHE A 387 30.32 -16.21 5.63
C PHE A 387 31.00 -16.31 7.00
N GLY A 388 31.98 -17.22 7.08
CA GLY A 388 32.62 -17.57 8.33
C GLY A 388 33.76 -16.62 8.70
N ASP A 389 33.46 -15.55 9.42
CA ASP A 389 34.31 -15.16 10.54
C ASP A 389 33.92 -16.01 11.75
N ALA A 390 34.91 -16.64 12.38
CA ALA A 390 34.68 -17.63 13.44
C ALA A 390 34.26 -16.96 14.76
N LYS A 391 32.97 -16.60 14.89
CA LYS A 391 32.36 -16.32 16.19
C LYS A 391 32.46 -17.59 17.05
N ALA A 392 33.07 -17.45 18.23
CA ALA A 392 33.08 -18.51 19.24
C ALA A 392 31.64 -18.91 19.60
N GLN A 393 31.42 -20.17 19.98
CA GLN A 393 30.11 -20.56 20.53
C GLN A 393 29.74 -19.63 21.68
N PRO A 394 28.51 -19.08 21.72
CA PRO A 394 28.06 -18.32 22.87
C PRO A 394 28.14 -19.23 24.10
N PRO A 395 28.61 -18.73 25.26
CA PRO A 395 28.56 -19.49 26.50
C PRO A 395 27.11 -19.84 26.83
N ALA A 396 26.90 -20.96 27.53
CA ALA A 396 25.59 -21.30 28.06
C ALA A 396 25.10 -20.16 28.98
N PRO A 397 23.82 -19.78 28.92
CA PRO A 397 23.30 -18.66 29.72
C PRO A 397 23.50 -18.94 31.21
N SER A 398 23.98 -17.93 31.95
CA SER A 398 24.17 -18.06 33.40
C SER A 398 22.88 -17.73 34.17
N GLU A 399 22.92 -17.82 35.50
CA GLU A 399 21.86 -17.29 36.35
C GLU A 399 21.78 -15.75 36.29
N ASP A 400 22.82 -15.09 35.77
CA ASP A 400 22.93 -13.62 35.67
C ASP A 400 22.24 -13.02 34.42
N ASP A 401 21.85 -13.86 33.45
CA ASP A 401 21.17 -13.44 32.20
C ASP A 401 19.63 -13.35 32.37
N LEU A 402 19.16 -12.87 33.53
CA LEU A 402 17.74 -12.77 33.86
C LEU A 402 17.28 -11.31 34.03
N TYR A 403 16.15 -10.98 33.40
CA TYR A 403 15.49 -9.68 33.45
C TYR A 403 14.11 -9.80 34.11
N LEU A 404 13.63 -8.70 34.69
CA LEU A 404 12.22 -8.54 35.03
C LEU A 404 11.47 -8.14 33.76
N ILE A 405 10.66 -9.04 33.21
CA ILE A 405 9.91 -8.84 31.97
C ILE A 405 8.41 -8.84 32.21
N GLY A 406 7.69 -7.99 31.48
CA GLY A 406 6.22 -7.90 31.51
C GLY A 406 5.68 -7.44 30.17
N ALA A 407 4.46 -7.89 29.83
CA ALA A 407 3.80 -7.53 28.58
C ALA A 407 2.29 -7.30 28.82
N GLY A 408 1.73 -6.27 28.20
CA GLY A 408 0.33 -5.90 28.38
C GLY A 408 -0.28 -5.31 27.11
N LYS A 409 -1.57 -5.58 26.88
CA LYS A 409 -2.34 -5.10 25.73
C LYS A 409 -3.66 -4.50 26.22
N ALA A 410 -4.10 -3.40 25.62
CA ALA A 410 -5.41 -2.81 25.89
C ALA A 410 -5.94 -2.02 24.67
N ASP A 411 -7.27 -1.92 24.56
CA ASP A 411 -7.99 -1.21 23.50
C ASP A 411 -7.78 0.32 23.60
N ILE A 412 -7.45 0.95 22.47
CA ILE A 412 -7.32 2.40 22.30
C ILE A 412 -8.25 2.94 21.20
N THR A 413 -9.24 2.17 20.77
CA THR A 413 -10.14 2.51 19.66
C THR A 413 -10.99 3.72 20.01
N GLY A 414 -10.61 4.88 19.44
CA GLY A 414 -11.38 6.12 19.53
C GLY A 414 -12.68 6.10 18.71
N PRO A 415 -13.30 7.27 18.50
CA PRO A 415 -14.51 7.43 17.69
C PRO A 415 -14.44 6.76 16.31
N VAL A 416 -15.27 5.75 16.08
CA VAL A 416 -15.28 4.99 14.81
C VAL A 416 -16.11 5.65 13.69
N VAL A 417 -16.80 6.77 13.97
CA VAL A 417 -17.57 7.53 12.98
C VAL A 417 -17.41 9.03 13.15
N GLU A 418 -17.74 9.81 12.10
CA GLU A 418 -17.89 11.28 12.11
C GLU A 418 -16.63 12.10 12.48
N ILE A 419 -15.53 11.44 12.86
CA ILE A 419 -14.20 12.04 13.07
C ILE A 419 -13.33 11.77 11.85
N ASN A 420 -12.51 12.75 11.46
CA ASN A 420 -11.53 12.60 10.38
C ASN A 420 -10.46 11.56 10.75
N LEU A 421 -10.03 10.73 9.80
CA LEU A 421 -8.94 9.79 10.03
C LEU A 421 -7.59 10.55 10.03
N MET A 422 -6.64 10.09 10.85
CA MET A 422 -5.36 10.78 11.00
C MET A 422 -4.30 10.20 10.08
N GLY A 423 -3.77 11.02 9.17
CA GLY A 423 -2.69 10.61 8.26
C GLY A 423 -2.71 11.40 6.96
N TYR A 424 -3.69 11.10 6.11
CA TYR A 424 -3.80 11.61 4.74
C TYR A 424 -4.17 13.08 4.59
N ALA A 425 -4.52 13.77 5.68
CA ALA A 425 -4.94 15.18 5.68
C ALA A 425 -6.19 15.53 4.82
N ASP A 426 -6.87 14.54 4.21
CA ASP A 426 -8.13 14.77 3.50
C ASP A 426 -9.30 14.97 4.47
N THR A 427 -9.88 16.17 4.46
CA THR A 427 -11.08 16.54 5.24
C THR A 427 -12.35 15.71 4.93
N LYS A 428 -12.39 15.00 3.80
CA LYS A 428 -13.48 14.08 3.42
C LYS A 428 -13.29 12.67 3.98
N GLN A 429 -12.07 12.29 4.37
CA GLN A 429 -11.79 10.98 4.96
C GLN A 429 -12.29 10.94 6.41
N VAL A 430 -13.59 10.70 6.56
CA VAL A 430 -14.30 10.68 7.85
C VAL A 430 -14.71 9.24 8.17
N GLY A 431 -14.54 8.84 9.43
CA GLY A 431 -14.91 7.51 9.90
C GLY A 431 -16.36 7.14 9.58
N THR A 432 -16.57 5.90 9.13
CA THR A 432 -17.88 5.30 8.85
C THR A 432 -18.07 3.95 9.56
N GLY A 433 -17.10 3.48 10.35
CA GLY A 433 -17.18 2.17 10.98
C GLY A 433 -15.82 1.63 11.43
N LEU A 434 -15.80 0.33 11.72
CA LEU A 434 -14.69 -0.41 12.32
C LEU A 434 -14.47 -1.70 11.53
N ARG A 435 -13.23 -1.94 11.11
CA ARG A 435 -12.77 -3.22 10.54
C ARG A 435 -11.80 -3.96 11.48
N GLN A 436 -11.10 -3.23 12.34
CA GLN A 436 -10.25 -3.82 13.38
C GLN A 436 -10.09 -2.84 14.56
N ARG A 437 -10.29 -3.34 15.78
CA ARG A 437 -9.90 -2.64 17.03
C ARG A 437 -8.42 -2.24 17.01
N LEU A 438 -8.12 -1.05 17.55
CA LEU A 438 -6.78 -0.50 17.73
C LEU A 438 -6.28 -0.80 19.15
N TYR A 439 -5.01 -1.14 19.31
CA TYR A 439 -4.45 -1.49 20.63
C TYR A 439 -3.18 -0.72 21.00
N SER A 440 -3.02 -0.45 22.29
CA SER A 440 -1.72 -0.22 22.91
C SER A 440 -1.11 -1.55 23.33
N ARG A 441 0.16 -1.78 22.98
CA ARG A 441 0.96 -2.93 23.42
C ARG A 441 2.18 -2.45 24.17
N ALA A 442 2.20 -2.70 25.48
CA ALA A 442 3.26 -2.31 26.39
C ALA A 442 4.22 -3.48 26.66
N PHE A 443 5.52 -3.22 26.55
CA PHE A 443 6.60 -4.13 26.93
C PHE A 443 7.42 -3.48 28.02
N ILE A 444 7.67 -4.20 29.11
CA ILE A 444 8.47 -3.75 30.24
C ILE A 444 9.71 -4.64 30.35
N ILE A 445 10.87 -3.99 30.47
CA ILE A 445 12.15 -4.63 30.75
C ILE A 445 12.77 -3.88 31.92
N GLY A 446 13.18 -4.61 32.96
CA GLY A 446 13.88 -4.07 34.13
C GLY A 446 14.96 -5.02 34.65
N SER A 447 15.88 -4.46 35.42
CA SER A 447 16.88 -5.24 36.14
C SER A 447 16.24 -6.04 37.28
N ILE A 448 16.72 -7.25 37.55
CA ILE A 448 16.34 -8.00 38.76
C ILE A 448 17.09 -7.48 39.99
N SER A 449 18.36 -7.09 39.83
CA SER A 449 19.20 -6.59 40.93
C SER A 449 18.82 -5.18 41.38
N ARG A 450 18.28 -4.36 40.46
CA ARG A 450 17.71 -3.03 40.72
C ARG A 450 16.35 -2.86 40.01
N PRO A 451 15.24 -3.33 40.59
CA PRO A 451 13.93 -3.28 39.93
C PRO A 451 13.45 -1.88 39.55
N GLU A 452 13.97 -0.82 40.15
CA GLU A 452 13.74 0.59 39.77
C GLU A 452 14.35 0.93 38.39
N ASP A 453 15.44 0.28 38.00
CA ASP A 453 16.06 0.40 36.68
C ASP A 453 15.24 -0.42 35.67
N ARG A 454 14.14 0.17 35.21
CA ARG A 454 13.22 -0.39 34.20
C ARG A 454 12.74 0.67 33.21
N PHE A 455 12.29 0.22 32.04
CA PHE A 455 11.59 1.07 31.07
C PHE A 455 10.34 0.39 30.50
N VAL A 456 9.46 1.22 29.93
CA VAL A 456 8.26 0.84 29.18
C VAL A 456 8.46 1.24 27.71
N TYR A 457 8.23 0.30 26.80
CA TYR A 457 8.11 0.55 25.37
C TYR A 457 6.67 0.28 24.93
N LEU A 458 5.95 1.30 24.48
CA LEU A 458 4.60 1.18 23.92
C LEU A 458 4.65 1.13 22.39
N VAL A 459 3.90 0.21 21.79
CA VAL A 459 3.48 0.26 20.39
C VAL A 459 1.98 0.53 20.35
N LEU A 460 1.60 1.74 19.92
CA LEU A 460 0.21 2.17 19.71
C LEU A 460 -0.21 1.92 18.27
N ASP A 461 -1.40 1.36 18.03
CA ASP A 461 -2.03 1.30 16.70
C ASP A 461 -2.58 2.68 16.27
N THR A 462 -1.75 3.71 16.31
CA THR A 462 -2.05 5.11 15.93
C THR A 462 -1.12 5.62 14.83
N GLN A 463 -1.35 6.84 14.34
CA GLN A 463 -0.45 7.51 13.40
C GLN A 463 0.90 7.90 14.04
N SER A 464 0.94 8.26 15.33
CA SER A 464 2.17 8.63 16.03
C SER A 464 2.03 8.54 17.54
N GLY A 465 3.16 8.57 18.24
CA GLY A 465 3.20 9.09 19.62
C GLY A 465 3.08 10.62 19.60
N ASP A 466 2.46 11.20 20.63
CA ASP A 466 2.18 12.64 20.72
C ASP A 466 2.45 13.21 22.11
N THR A 467 2.84 14.48 22.14
CA THR A 467 3.20 15.24 23.33
C THR A 467 2.08 15.27 24.36
N ALA A 468 0.83 15.54 23.96
CA ALA A 468 -0.31 15.56 24.87
C ALA A 468 -0.60 14.15 25.39
N VAL A 469 -0.62 13.13 24.51
CA VAL A 469 -0.84 11.73 24.88
C VAL A 469 0.20 11.27 25.91
N ARG A 470 1.49 11.54 25.68
CA ARG A 470 2.57 11.19 26.61
C ARG A 470 2.47 11.95 27.94
N TYR A 471 2.10 13.22 27.93
CA TYR A 471 1.81 13.95 29.18
C TYR A 471 0.62 13.37 29.95
N GLY A 472 -0.44 12.94 29.26
CA GLY A 472 -1.59 12.27 29.86
C GLY A 472 -1.18 10.98 30.57
N ILE A 473 -0.52 10.07 29.84
CA ILE A 473 -0.01 8.79 30.36
C ILE A 473 0.87 9.01 31.60
N LEU A 474 1.86 9.92 31.53
CA LEU A 474 2.77 10.19 32.64
C LEU A 474 2.08 10.85 33.85
N SER A 475 1.13 11.75 33.62
CA SER A 475 0.35 12.37 34.69
C SER A 475 -0.52 11.35 35.44
N GLU A 476 -1.03 10.33 34.74
CA GLU A 476 -1.97 9.38 35.31
C GLU A 476 -1.28 8.16 35.92
N LEU A 477 -0.15 7.71 35.36
CA LEU A 477 0.77 6.79 36.05
C LEU A 477 1.19 7.34 37.41
N SER A 478 1.53 8.64 37.49
CA SER A 478 1.85 9.32 38.75
C SER A 478 0.66 9.35 39.72
N ALA A 479 -0.57 9.43 39.21
CA ALA A 479 -1.80 9.45 40.00
C ALA A 479 -2.25 8.06 40.50
N LEU A 480 -1.85 6.96 39.85
CA LEU A 480 -2.15 5.59 40.29
C LEU A 480 -1.49 5.23 41.64
N GLY A 481 -0.40 5.89 42.01
CA GLY A 481 0.24 5.76 43.33
C GLY A 481 1.68 5.24 43.29
N PRO A 482 2.27 4.92 44.46
CA PRO A 482 3.71 4.69 44.59
C PRO A 482 4.29 3.55 43.74
N GLU A 483 3.50 2.51 43.43
CA GLU A 483 3.92 1.36 42.61
C GLU A 483 4.22 1.77 41.15
N TYR A 484 3.54 2.81 40.66
CA TYR A 484 3.68 3.35 39.31
C TYR A 484 4.61 4.57 39.23
N ALA A 485 5.04 5.12 40.37
CA ALA A 485 5.93 6.29 40.45
C ALA A 485 7.35 6.04 39.87
N VAL A 486 7.70 4.78 39.60
CA VAL A 486 8.92 4.40 38.84
C VAL A 486 8.85 4.86 37.38
N TYR A 487 7.66 5.08 36.82
CA TYR A 487 7.48 5.47 35.42
C TYR A 487 7.40 7.00 35.28
N GLY A 488 8.31 7.56 34.50
CA GLY A 488 8.47 9.00 34.27
C GLY A 488 8.99 9.31 32.87
N GLN A 489 9.33 10.59 32.65
CA GLN A 489 9.85 11.08 31.36
C GLN A 489 11.03 10.25 30.81
N HIS A 490 11.90 9.78 31.70
CA HIS A 490 13.16 9.12 31.38
C HIS A 490 13.03 7.65 30.94
N ASN A 491 11.89 6.99 31.16
CA ASN A 491 11.75 5.55 30.98
C ASN A 491 10.40 5.09 30.41
N VAL A 492 9.61 6.00 29.82
CA VAL A 492 8.39 5.66 29.07
C VAL A 492 8.52 6.17 27.63
N ALA A 493 8.69 5.24 26.70
CA ALA A 493 8.72 5.47 25.26
C ALA A 493 7.35 5.17 24.65
N VAL A 494 6.75 6.17 23.99
CA VAL A 494 5.43 6.09 23.37
C VAL A 494 5.60 6.05 21.85
N THR A 495 5.69 4.86 21.25
CA THR A 495 5.86 4.69 19.79
C THR A 495 4.56 4.23 19.13
N ALA A 496 4.46 4.36 17.81
CA ALA A 496 3.26 3.97 17.08
C ALA A 496 3.54 3.13 15.82
N THR A 497 2.52 2.44 15.33
CA THR A 497 2.56 1.68 14.07
C THR A 497 2.48 2.59 12.84
N HIS A 498 2.17 3.87 12.99
CA HIS A 498 1.95 4.82 11.90
C HIS A 498 0.80 4.40 10.97
N SER A 499 -0.30 3.89 11.52
CA SER A 499 -1.55 3.66 10.79
C SER A 499 -2.20 4.98 10.39
N HIS A 500 -2.54 5.13 9.11
CA HIS A 500 -3.34 6.24 8.58
C HIS A 500 -4.85 5.97 8.63
N SER A 501 -5.26 4.83 9.20
CA SER A 501 -6.67 4.39 9.33
C SER A 501 -7.19 4.42 10.78
N GLY A 502 -6.56 5.21 11.66
CA GLY A 502 -7.06 5.50 13.01
C GLY A 502 -7.81 6.85 13.08
N PRO A 503 -8.70 7.06 14.07
CA PRO A 503 -9.39 8.34 14.23
C PRO A 503 -8.40 9.43 14.66
N GLY A 504 -8.63 10.66 14.20
CA GLY A 504 -7.83 11.84 14.53
C GLY A 504 -8.34 12.65 15.72
N ALA A 505 -8.01 13.95 15.70
CA ALA A 505 -8.38 14.94 16.72
C ALA A 505 -7.77 14.73 18.13
N TRP A 506 -6.55 14.18 18.25
CA TRP A 506 -5.88 13.98 19.56
C TRP A 506 -4.45 14.56 19.63
N LEU A 507 -3.94 15.14 18.54
CA LEU A 507 -2.59 15.71 18.46
C LEU A 507 -2.49 17.05 19.19
N ASN A 508 -1.37 17.33 19.85
CA ASN A 508 -1.16 18.48 20.72
C ASN A 508 -1.15 19.84 19.98
N TYR A 509 -0.69 19.88 18.73
CA TYR A 509 -0.40 21.11 17.99
C TYR A 509 -1.50 21.47 16.98
N LEU A 510 -1.70 22.77 16.69
CA LEU A 510 -2.87 23.22 15.91
C LEU A 510 -2.86 22.74 14.45
N LEU A 511 -1.71 22.69 13.77
CA LEU A 511 -1.66 22.39 12.34
C LEU A 511 -2.38 21.07 11.97
N PRO A 512 -2.06 19.91 12.58
CA PRO A 512 -2.78 18.66 12.29
C PRO A 512 -4.20 18.60 12.89
N GLN A 513 -4.59 19.53 13.75
CA GLN A 513 -5.99 19.68 14.19
C GLN A 513 -6.86 20.35 13.12
N ILE A 514 -6.31 21.05 12.13
CA ILE A 514 -7.10 21.77 11.10
C ILE A 514 -7.95 20.79 10.28
N THR A 515 -7.37 19.69 9.81
CA THR A 515 -8.06 18.67 8.99
C THR A 515 -9.13 17.94 9.81
N SER A 516 -8.82 17.66 11.07
CA SER A 516 -9.72 17.01 12.02
C SER A 516 -10.71 17.96 12.72
N LYS A 517 -10.70 19.26 12.37
CA LYS A 517 -11.57 20.32 12.90
C LYS A 517 -11.41 20.58 14.41
N GLY A 518 -10.27 20.21 15.00
CA GLY A 518 -9.91 20.51 16.38
C GLY A 518 -9.44 19.28 17.18
N PHE A 519 -9.57 19.38 18.50
CA PHE A 519 -9.19 18.36 19.47
C PHE A 519 -10.42 17.73 20.14
N ASP A 520 -10.63 16.43 19.92
CA ASP A 520 -11.68 15.62 20.51
C ASP A 520 -11.18 14.90 21.78
N LYS A 521 -11.84 15.15 22.90
CA LYS A 521 -11.46 14.56 24.19
C LYS A 521 -11.72 13.05 24.26
N GLN A 522 -12.66 12.51 23.48
CA GLN A 522 -12.97 11.09 23.46
C GLN A 522 -11.92 10.32 22.65
N SER A 523 -11.46 10.85 21.51
CA SER A 523 -10.26 10.35 20.82
C SER A 523 -9.03 10.33 21.73
N TYR A 524 -8.71 11.46 22.37
CA TYR A 524 -7.56 11.57 23.27
C TYR A 524 -7.65 10.61 24.46
N ARG A 525 -8.81 10.52 25.11
CA ARG A 525 -9.03 9.65 26.28
C ARG A 525 -8.90 8.17 25.95
N ALA A 526 -9.45 7.71 24.83
CA ALA A 526 -9.29 6.33 24.40
C ALA A 526 -7.82 5.89 24.34
N ILE A 527 -6.96 6.76 23.80
CA ILE A 527 -5.52 6.50 23.70
C ILE A 527 -4.83 6.54 25.07
N VAL A 528 -5.07 7.56 25.90
CA VAL A 528 -4.42 7.69 27.21
C VAL A 528 -4.86 6.59 28.18
N ASP A 529 -6.17 6.36 28.31
CA ASP A 529 -6.75 5.43 29.28
C ASP A 529 -6.40 3.98 28.89
N GLY A 530 -6.43 3.65 27.59
CA GLY A 530 -6.00 2.35 27.08
C GLY A 530 -4.48 2.15 27.17
N ALA A 531 -3.67 3.17 26.88
CA ALA A 531 -2.22 3.09 27.10
C ALA A 531 -1.89 2.84 28.57
N LEU A 532 -2.52 3.56 29.50
CA LEU A 532 -2.40 3.36 30.94
C LEU A 532 -2.74 1.91 31.32
N LEU A 533 -3.89 1.40 30.87
CA LEU A 533 -4.33 0.02 31.14
C LEU A 533 -3.36 -1.03 30.58
N SER A 534 -2.76 -0.80 29.41
CA SER A 534 -1.73 -1.69 28.86
C SER A 534 -0.46 -1.72 29.73
N ILE A 535 -0.07 -0.58 30.31
CA ILE A 535 1.08 -0.50 31.24
C ILE A 535 0.75 -1.20 32.56
N GLN A 536 -0.46 -1.03 33.11
CA GLN A 536 -0.92 -1.74 34.31
C GLN A 536 -0.85 -3.25 34.10
N ARG A 537 -1.43 -3.76 33.00
CA ARG A 537 -1.36 -5.19 32.63
C ARG A 537 0.07 -5.68 32.45
N ALA A 538 0.96 -4.87 31.88
CA ALA A 538 2.37 -5.21 31.75
C ALA A 538 3.11 -5.20 33.10
N HIS A 539 2.78 -4.28 34.01
CA HIS A 539 3.36 -4.19 35.35
C HIS A 539 2.90 -5.34 36.25
N GLU A 540 1.60 -5.64 36.24
CA GLU A 540 0.99 -6.74 37.00
C GLU A 540 1.47 -8.12 36.52
N SER A 541 1.93 -8.24 35.27
CA SER A 541 2.51 -9.47 34.71
C SER A 541 4.02 -9.63 34.92
N LEU A 542 4.70 -8.69 35.61
CA LEU A 542 6.15 -8.71 35.77
C LEU A 542 6.67 -9.98 36.43
N ALA A 543 7.54 -10.70 35.72
CA ALA A 543 8.17 -11.93 36.17
C ALA A 543 9.64 -12.03 35.71
N PRO A 544 10.49 -12.80 36.41
CA PRO A 544 11.81 -13.17 35.88
C PRO A 544 11.70 -13.89 34.54
N GLY A 545 12.57 -13.54 33.61
CA GLY A 545 12.63 -14.14 32.28
C GLY A 545 13.87 -13.73 31.51
N ARG A 546 13.98 -14.24 30.27
CA ARG A 546 15.10 -14.02 29.37
C ARG A 546 14.65 -13.33 28.09
N LEU A 547 15.57 -12.55 27.55
CA LEU A 547 15.42 -11.85 26.28
C LEU A 547 16.30 -12.53 25.23
N SER A 548 15.78 -12.66 24.02
CA SER A 548 16.55 -13.21 22.89
C SER A 548 16.25 -12.44 21.62
N LEU A 549 17.27 -12.30 20.78
CA LEU A 549 17.26 -11.49 19.57
C LEU A 549 17.33 -12.38 18.33
N GLY A 550 16.63 -11.97 17.28
CA GLY A 550 16.72 -12.54 15.95
C GLY A 550 16.59 -11.45 14.89
N ARG A 551 17.07 -11.75 13.69
CA ARG A 551 16.93 -10.87 12.51
C ARG A 551 16.62 -11.70 11.27
N THR A 552 15.87 -11.12 10.35
CA THR A 552 15.60 -11.68 9.02
C THR A 552 15.41 -10.56 8.01
N LYS A 553 15.47 -10.86 6.71
CA LYS A 553 15.14 -9.90 5.64
C LYS A 553 13.71 -10.09 5.15
N VAL A 554 13.00 -8.98 4.91
CA VAL A 554 11.61 -8.95 4.45
C VAL A 554 11.55 -8.29 3.07
N TYR A 555 11.57 -9.13 2.03
CA TYR A 555 11.50 -8.69 0.65
C TYR A 555 10.06 -8.39 0.21
N GLY A 556 9.90 -7.42 -0.69
CA GLY A 556 8.61 -7.07 -1.30
C GLY A 556 7.59 -6.38 -0.38
N ALA A 557 7.88 -6.20 0.91
CA ALA A 557 6.99 -5.54 1.87
C ALA A 557 7.00 -4.01 1.79
N ASN A 558 8.13 -3.41 1.38
CA ASN A 558 8.33 -1.98 1.24
C ASN A 558 9.09 -1.60 -0.06
N ILE A 559 8.85 -0.39 -0.55
CA ILE A 559 9.59 0.30 -1.64
C ILE A 559 9.95 1.73 -1.21
N ASN A 560 10.91 2.37 -1.87
CA ASN A 560 11.18 3.80 -1.67
C ASN A 560 10.19 4.65 -2.49
N ARG A 561 9.47 5.57 -1.85
CA ARG A 561 8.49 6.47 -2.51
C ARG A 561 9.05 7.85 -2.87
N SER A 562 10.33 8.08 -2.57
CA SER A 562 11.09 9.30 -2.85
C SER A 562 12.44 8.94 -3.47
N LEU A 563 12.46 7.95 -4.38
CA LEU A 563 13.69 7.33 -4.89
C LEU A 563 14.69 8.33 -5.46
N TYR A 564 14.24 9.38 -6.16
CA TYR A 564 15.14 10.42 -6.68
C TYR A 564 15.87 11.21 -5.58
N ALA A 565 15.24 11.44 -4.42
CA ALA A 565 15.89 12.03 -3.26
C ALA A 565 16.94 11.07 -2.68
N TYR A 566 16.59 9.78 -2.52
CA TYR A 566 17.57 8.76 -2.13
C TYR A 566 18.78 8.71 -3.09
N LEU A 567 18.54 8.78 -4.40
CA LEU A 567 19.59 8.77 -5.44
C LEU A 567 20.50 10.01 -5.39
N ALA A 568 20.10 11.11 -4.74
CA ALA A 568 20.95 12.27 -4.53
C ALA A 568 22.05 12.02 -3.47
N ASN A 569 21.87 11.06 -2.56
CA ASN A 569 22.89 10.69 -1.58
C ASN A 569 24.19 10.20 -2.26
N PRO A 570 25.37 10.38 -1.62
CA PRO A 570 26.66 10.02 -2.20
C PRO A 570 26.72 8.55 -2.67
N VAL A 571 27.29 8.34 -3.87
CA VAL A 571 27.35 7.00 -4.50
C VAL A 571 28.12 6.01 -3.62
N GLU A 572 29.19 6.46 -2.97
CA GLU A 572 30.02 5.71 -2.04
C GLU A 572 29.23 5.25 -0.81
N GLU A 573 28.27 6.04 -0.36
CA GLU A 573 27.36 5.67 0.73
C GLU A 573 26.32 4.66 0.26
N ARG A 574 25.62 4.93 -0.86
CA ARG A 574 24.57 4.02 -1.38
C ARG A 574 25.09 2.62 -1.70
N ARG A 575 26.34 2.51 -2.17
CA ARG A 575 27.05 1.23 -2.37
C ARG A 575 27.22 0.38 -1.09
N ARG A 576 27.03 0.94 0.11
CA ARG A 576 27.06 0.18 1.37
C ARG A 576 25.75 -0.55 1.64
N TYR A 577 24.65 -0.09 1.04
CA TYR A 577 23.29 -0.61 1.28
C TYR A 577 22.74 -1.38 0.08
N ASN A 578 23.25 -1.14 -1.14
CA ASN A 578 22.92 -1.93 -2.33
C ASN A 578 23.62 -3.30 -2.25
N VAL A 579 22.85 -4.35 -1.94
CA VAL A 579 23.36 -5.72 -1.69
C VAL A 579 23.03 -6.68 -2.84
N SER A 580 21.95 -6.47 -3.59
CA SER A 580 21.56 -7.37 -4.71
C SER A 580 20.52 -6.77 -5.66
N ASP A 581 20.25 -7.44 -6.80
CA ASP A 581 19.10 -7.15 -7.68
C ASP A 581 17.75 -7.03 -6.92
N ASP A 582 17.58 -7.79 -5.83
CA ASP A 582 16.35 -7.85 -5.01
C ASP A 582 16.45 -6.92 -3.75
N ASP A 583 17.58 -6.22 -3.55
CA ASP A 583 17.88 -5.31 -2.43
C ASP A 583 18.79 -4.15 -2.92
N ASP A 584 18.18 -3.15 -3.56
CA ASP A 584 18.89 -1.99 -4.16
C ASP A 584 19.44 -0.99 -3.13
N GLY A 585 19.17 -1.23 -1.83
CA GLY A 585 19.59 -0.38 -0.73
C GLY A 585 18.76 0.87 -0.51
N SER A 586 17.69 1.08 -1.28
CA SER A 586 16.85 2.29 -1.19
C SER A 586 15.94 2.30 0.04
N VAL A 587 15.65 1.15 0.66
CA VAL A 587 14.93 1.06 1.94
C VAL A 587 15.48 -0.12 2.76
N GLU A 588 15.46 -0.01 4.09
CA GLU A 588 15.85 -1.09 4.98
C GLU A 588 14.93 -2.32 4.82
N LYS A 589 15.54 -3.50 4.65
CA LYS A 589 14.87 -4.79 4.54
C LYS A 589 14.94 -5.64 5.82
N ASP A 590 15.70 -5.20 6.82
CA ASP A 590 15.98 -6.00 8.00
C ASP A 590 14.84 -5.85 9.03
N LEU A 591 14.19 -6.96 9.37
CA LEU A 591 13.28 -7.06 10.51
C LEU A 591 14.07 -7.59 11.71
N THR A 592 14.15 -6.80 12.77
CA THR A 592 14.73 -7.19 14.06
C THR A 592 13.62 -7.61 15.02
N MET A 593 13.78 -8.73 15.71
CA MET A 593 12.84 -9.26 16.71
C MET A 593 13.52 -9.45 18.07
N LEU A 594 12.90 -8.92 19.12
CA LEU A 594 13.18 -9.22 20.51
C LEU A 594 12.06 -10.13 21.06
N LYS A 595 12.42 -11.31 21.57
CA LYS A 595 11.49 -12.31 22.14
C LYS A 595 11.62 -12.37 23.65
N PHE A 596 10.48 -12.39 24.33
CA PHE A 596 10.34 -12.34 25.78
C PHE A 596 9.91 -13.72 26.31
N ARG A 597 10.79 -14.41 27.05
CA ARG A 597 10.53 -15.75 27.58
C ARG A 597 10.54 -15.78 29.10
N ARG A 598 9.41 -16.13 29.72
CA ARG A 598 9.29 -16.25 31.18
C ARG A 598 10.07 -17.45 31.70
N ASP A 599 10.76 -17.29 32.82
CA ASP A 599 11.60 -18.34 33.42
C ASP A 599 10.77 -19.43 34.10
N SER A 600 9.70 -19.05 34.82
CA SER A 600 8.95 -19.93 35.71
C SER A 600 8.26 -21.13 35.04
N ASP A 601 7.87 -20.99 33.78
CA ASP A 601 7.23 -22.04 32.97
C ASP A 601 7.87 -22.23 31.58
N GLY A 602 8.89 -21.42 31.26
CA GLY A 602 9.55 -21.47 29.96
C GLY A 602 8.66 -21.05 28.78
N LYS A 603 7.52 -20.37 29.00
CA LYS A 603 6.65 -19.87 27.92
C LYS A 603 7.09 -18.49 27.43
N ASP A 604 6.98 -18.26 26.13
CA ASP A 604 7.13 -16.94 25.52
C ASP A 604 5.89 -16.09 25.83
N ILE A 605 6.07 -14.91 26.42
CA ILE A 605 5.00 -13.97 26.77
C ILE A 605 4.74 -12.92 25.68
N GLY A 606 5.67 -12.77 24.74
CA GLY A 606 5.49 -11.88 23.60
C GLY A 606 6.73 -11.70 22.75
N VAL A 607 6.56 -10.94 21.68
CA VAL A 607 7.62 -10.48 20.78
C VAL A 607 7.44 -9.00 20.48
N LEU A 608 8.55 -8.28 20.32
CA LEU A 608 8.58 -6.91 19.82
C LEU A 608 9.49 -6.87 18.59
N THR A 609 8.98 -6.32 17.50
CA THR A 609 9.67 -6.26 16.21
C THR A 609 9.84 -4.82 15.72
N TRP A 610 10.90 -4.57 14.96
CA TRP A 610 11.16 -3.31 14.25
C TRP A 610 11.38 -3.61 12.77
N PHE A 611 10.63 -2.93 11.92
CA PHE A 611 10.73 -3.01 10.46
C PHE A 611 10.05 -1.78 9.83
N PRO A 612 10.67 -1.04 8.89
CA PRO A 612 10.08 0.18 8.35
C PRO A 612 9.12 -0.13 7.20
N THR A 613 7.84 0.11 7.41
CA THR A 613 6.78 -0.03 6.39
C THR A 613 5.60 0.83 6.80
N HIS A 614 5.35 1.91 6.06
CA HIS A 614 4.29 2.88 6.34
C HIS A 614 2.91 2.20 6.53
N GLY A 615 2.09 2.69 7.46
CA GLY A 615 0.74 2.15 7.72
C GLY A 615 -0.31 2.74 6.78
N THR A 616 -0.06 2.63 5.48
CA THR A 616 -0.86 3.16 4.36
C THR A 616 -1.25 2.06 3.36
N SER A 617 -1.38 0.81 3.81
CA SER A 617 -1.89 -0.26 2.94
C SER A 617 -3.38 -0.05 2.61
N LEU A 618 -4.15 0.60 3.49
CA LEU A 618 -5.45 1.17 3.16
C LEU A 618 -5.30 2.65 2.78
N LEU A 619 -5.63 2.94 1.52
CA LEU A 619 -5.52 4.26 0.89
C LEU A 619 -6.49 5.30 1.47
N GLY A 620 -6.30 6.58 1.11
CA GLY A 620 -7.13 7.70 1.59
C GLY A 620 -8.64 7.61 1.30
N ASN A 621 -9.08 6.69 0.44
CA ASN A 621 -10.51 6.40 0.22
C ASN A 621 -11.11 5.46 1.29
N ASN A 622 -10.31 4.85 2.16
CA ASN A 622 -10.79 4.07 3.29
C ASN A 622 -11.42 4.99 4.35
N THR A 623 -12.55 4.53 4.91
CA THR A 623 -13.26 5.21 6.01
C THR A 623 -13.53 4.30 7.22
N LEU A 624 -13.05 3.05 7.22
CA LEU A 624 -13.19 2.12 8.33
C LEU A 624 -11.94 2.14 9.22
N ILE A 625 -12.14 2.17 10.54
CA ILE A 625 -11.03 2.14 11.51
C ILE A 625 -10.30 0.81 11.48
N THR A 626 -8.96 0.86 11.42
CA THR A 626 -8.08 -0.31 11.52
C THR A 626 -6.61 0.04 11.83
N GLY A 627 -5.86 -0.92 12.36
CA GLY A 627 -4.42 -0.80 12.64
C GLY A 627 -3.51 -0.96 11.42
N ASP A 628 -4.09 -1.06 10.22
CA ASP A 628 -3.41 -1.23 8.93
C ASP A 628 -2.46 -2.45 8.93
N ASN A 629 -1.44 -2.49 8.08
CA ASN A 629 -0.60 -3.67 7.87
C ASN A 629 0.16 -4.15 9.14
N LYS A 630 0.41 -3.27 10.12
CA LYS A 630 1.08 -3.60 11.39
C LYS A 630 0.11 -4.08 12.46
N GLY A 631 -1.06 -3.47 12.60
CA GLY A 631 -2.12 -3.96 13.47
C GLY A 631 -2.68 -5.32 13.02
N VAL A 632 -2.77 -5.54 11.71
CA VAL A 632 -3.07 -6.87 11.13
C VAL A 632 -1.95 -7.86 11.42
N ALA A 633 -0.67 -7.49 11.20
CA ALA A 633 0.45 -8.37 11.51
C ALA A 633 0.49 -8.81 12.99
N ALA A 634 0.24 -7.87 13.91
CA ALA A 634 0.13 -8.14 15.33
C ALA A 634 -1.02 -9.11 15.65
N SER A 635 -2.22 -8.85 15.11
CA SER A 635 -3.40 -9.69 15.34
C SER A 635 -3.24 -11.12 14.79
N LEU A 636 -2.66 -11.27 13.60
CA LEU A 636 -2.38 -12.58 13.01
C LEU A 636 -1.39 -13.38 13.87
N PHE A 637 -0.33 -12.74 14.38
CA PHE A 637 0.64 -13.41 15.25
C PHE A 637 0.02 -13.78 16.61
N GLU A 638 -0.69 -12.85 17.24
CA GLU A 638 -1.42 -13.10 18.50
C GLU A 638 -2.47 -14.23 18.36
N LYS A 639 -3.04 -14.41 17.15
CA LYS A 639 -3.98 -15.49 16.83
C LYS A 639 -3.29 -16.84 16.64
N ASP A 640 -2.27 -16.92 15.78
CA ASP A 640 -1.50 -18.15 15.57
C ASP A 640 -0.82 -18.63 16.87
N ALA A 641 -0.27 -17.71 17.68
CA ALA A 641 0.42 -18.02 18.93
C ALA A 641 -0.45 -18.79 19.95
N ARG A 642 -1.78 -18.62 19.92
CA ARG A 642 -2.72 -19.38 20.77
C ARG A 642 -2.68 -20.90 20.53
N SER A 643 -2.15 -21.33 19.38
CA SER A 643 -2.00 -22.75 19.03
C SER A 643 -0.63 -23.33 19.41
N LEU A 644 0.30 -22.52 19.92
CA LEU A 644 1.68 -22.91 20.17
C LEU A 644 1.93 -23.19 21.66
N ASP A 645 2.33 -24.42 21.98
CA ASP A 645 2.71 -24.81 23.35
C ASP A 645 3.85 -23.94 23.94
N SER A 646 4.69 -23.36 23.08
CA SER A 646 5.77 -22.45 23.46
C SER A 646 5.29 -21.07 23.90
N ALA A 647 4.07 -20.67 23.55
CA ALA A 647 3.52 -19.35 23.86
C ALA A 647 2.61 -19.37 25.10
N SER A 648 2.53 -18.23 25.77
CA SER A 648 1.55 -17.99 26.83
C SER A 648 0.17 -17.65 26.27
N ASP A 649 -0.87 -17.99 27.02
CA ASP A 649 -2.27 -17.78 26.65
C ASP A 649 -2.60 -16.28 26.45
N GLY A 650 -1.77 -15.38 27.02
CA GLY A 650 -1.80 -13.94 26.84
C GLY A 650 -0.62 -13.38 26.02
N PHE A 651 -0.11 -14.13 25.04
CA PHE A 651 0.99 -13.70 24.17
C PHE A 651 0.65 -12.41 23.40
N ILE A 652 1.59 -11.46 23.36
CA ILE A 652 1.44 -10.14 22.72
C ILE A 652 2.51 -9.94 21.64
N ALA A 653 2.10 -9.44 20.47
CA ALA A 653 3.00 -9.20 19.35
C ALA A 653 3.06 -7.71 18.98
N GLY A 654 4.17 -7.04 19.29
CA GLY A 654 4.43 -5.66 18.93
C GLY A 654 5.10 -5.54 17.55
N PHE A 655 4.48 -4.80 16.64
CA PHE A 655 5.08 -4.43 15.36
C PHE A 655 5.40 -2.93 15.35
N SER A 656 6.57 -2.57 15.87
CA SER A 656 7.07 -1.19 15.79
C SER A 656 7.45 -0.81 14.36
N GLN A 657 7.40 0.49 14.09
CA GLN A 657 8.10 1.11 12.98
C GLN A 657 9.62 1.22 13.26
N ALA A 658 10.38 1.46 12.19
CA ALA A 658 11.80 1.84 12.19
C ALA A 658 11.99 3.16 11.41
N SER A 659 13.01 3.31 10.55
CA SER A 659 13.15 4.46 9.65
C SER A 659 12.14 4.42 8.50
N VAL A 660 10.91 4.90 8.75
CA VAL A 660 9.74 4.71 7.86
C VAL A 660 9.47 5.85 6.86
N GLY A 661 10.22 6.95 6.92
CA GLY A 661 9.86 8.24 6.30
C GLY A 661 9.60 8.21 4.79
N ASP A 662 10.44 7.49 4.05
CA ASP A 662 10.42 7.34 2.59
C ASP A 662 10.00 5.93 2.14
N THR A 663 9.56 5.08 3.07
CA THR A 663 9.02 3.76 2.74
C THR A 663 7.53 3.86 2.36
N SER A 664 7.11 3.12 1.34
CA SER A 664 5.71 2.85 0.99
C SER A 664 5.42 1.34 1.10
N PRO A 665 4.23 0.92 1.58
CA PRO A 665 3.94 -0.48 1.86
C PRO A 665 3.46 -1.26 0.64
N ASN A 666 3.56 -2.59 0.73
CA ASN A 666 2.79 -3.45 -0.15
C ASN A 666 1.31 -3.50 0.26
N VAL A 667 0.41 -3.01 -0.60
CA VAL A 667 -1.04 -3.03 -0.34
C VAL A 667 -1.65 -4.45 -0.29
N LEU A 668 -0.92 -5.48 -0.72
CA LEU A 668 -1.37 -6.89 -0.70
C LEU A 668 -1.17 -7.58 0.67
N GLY A 669 -1.20 -6.83 1.77
CA GLY A 669 -1.35 -7.36 3.14
C GLY A 669 -0.11 -7.27 4.05
N ALA A 670 -0.18 -7.98 5.17
CA ALA A 670 0.80 -7.90 6.26
C ALA A 670 2.08 -8.75 6.02
N TRP A 671 2.87 -8.42 5.00
CA TRP A 671 4.06 -9.20 4.59
C TRP A 671 5.07 -9.42 5.72
N GLN A 672 5.23 -8.44 6.61
CA GLN A 672 6.06 -8.52 7.82
C GLN A 672 5.65 -9.63 8.80
N TYR A 673 4.38 -10.08 8.80
CA TYR A 673 3.96 -11.16 9.69
C TYR A 673 4.60 -12.50 9.31
N ASN A 674 4.59 -12.86 8.02
CA ASN A 674 5.15 -14.13 7.55
C ASN A 674 6.63 -14.25 7.97
N ALA A 675 7.42 -13.20 7.73
CA ALA A 675 8.82 -13.17 8.13
C ALA A 675 9.01 -13.23 9.65
N ALA A 676 8.16 -12.55 10.44
CA ALA A 676 8.21 -12.59 11.89
C ALA A 676 7.86 -13.98 12.46
N ARG A 677 6.80 -14.64 11.95
CA ARG A 677 6.41 -16.00 12.34
C ARG A 677 7.53 -17.02 12.04
N ASP A 678 8.11 -16.92 10.85
CA ASP A 678 9.15 -17.84 10.41
C ASP A 678 10.44 -17.62 11.22
N LEU A 679 10.80 -16.36 11.50
CA LEU A 679 11.91 -16.01 12.41
C LEU A 679 11.68 -16.52 13.84
N TYR A 680 10.49 -16.31 14.41
CA TYR A 680 10.14 -16.80 15.74
C TYR A 680 10.26 -18.33 15.84
N SER A 681 9.90 -19.04 14.77
CA SER A 681 10.04 -20.50 14.68
C SER A 681 11.52 -20.93 14.70
N VAL A 682 12.40 -20.22 13.99
CA VAL A 682 13.86 -20.43 14.07
C VAL A 682 14.38 -20.14 15.49
N MET A 683 13.94 -19.03 16.09
CA MET A 683 14.28 -18.60 17.46
C MET A 683 13.80 -19.53 18.58
N GLN A 684 13.08 -20.62 18.29
CA GLN A 684 12.86 -21.70 19.26
C GLN A 684 14.07 -22.62 19.41
N SER A 685 15.00 -22.61 18.44
CA SER A 685 16.19 -23.47 18.42
C SER A 685 17.51 -22.72 18.25
N ASP A 686 17.50 -21.56 17.59
CA ASP A 686 18.68 -20.74 17.31
C ASP A 686 18.33 -19.25 17.48
N SER A 687 18.85 -18.64 18.54
CA SER A 687 18.57 -17.25 18.92
C SER A 687 19.74 -16.65 19.69
N GLU A 688 20.02 -15.36 19.48
CA GLU A 688 21.08 -14.62 20.18
C GLU A 688 20.56 -14.17 21.56
N PRO A 689 21.01 -14.74 22.70
CA PRO A 689 20.54 -14.30 24.01
C PRO A 689 21.07 -12.89 24.32
N ILE A 690 20.23 -12.03 24.88
CA ILE A 690 20.70 -10.78 25.49
C ILE A 690 21.36 -11.14 26.84
N GLN A 691 22.54 -10.60 27.10
CA GLN A 691 23.39 -10.96 28.24
C GLN A 691 23.49 -9.84 29.28
N GLY A 692 23.61 -10.22 30.56
CA GLY A 692 23.84 -9.32 31.71
C GLY A 692 22.55 -8.82 32.40
N ASP A 693 22.69 -8.13 33.54
CA ASP A 693 21.59 -7.78 34.45
C ASP A 693 21.23 -6.27 34.48
N VAL A 694 21.97 -5.44 33.74
CA VAL A 694 21.87 -3.98 33.78
C VAL A 694 20.87 -3.46 32.74
N VAL A 695 19.89 -2.69 33.21
CA VAL A 695 18.97 -1.91 32.37
C VAL A 695 19.20 -0.43 32.67
N LYS A 696 19.17 0.43 31.65
CA LYS A 696 19.30 1.90 31.78
C LYS A 696 18.42 2.56 30.73
N SER A 697 17.98 3.77 31.01
CA SER A 697 17.31 4.63 30.02
C SER A 697 17.74 6.09 30.22
N SER A 698 17.60 6.87 29.15
CA SER A 698 17.81 8.32 29.16
C SER A 698 16.87 8.95 28.16
N HIS A 699 16.48 10.18 28.45
CA HIS A 699 15.57 10.99 27.67
C HIS A 699 15.94 12.44 27.88
N VAL A 700 15.97 13.23 26.81
CA VAL A 700 16.09 14.68 26.95
C VAL A 700 15.29 15.41 25.88
N PHE A 701 14.70 16.54 26.28
CA PHE A 701 14.08 17.48 25.36
C PHE A 701 15.12 18.37 24.67
N HIS A 702 14.89 18.68 23.39
CA HIS A 702 15.71 19.59 22.60
C HIS A 702 14.81 20.58 21.85
N ASN A 703 15.20 21.86 21.78
CA ASN A 703 14.47 22.86 20.99
C ASN A 703 15.18 23.08 19.66
N MET A 704 14.58 22.57 18.58
CA MET A 704 15.07 22.64 17.21
C MET A 704 15.11 24.06 16.62
N SER A 705 14.47 25.03 17.27
CA SER A 705 14.46 26.43 16.85
C SER A 705 15.80 27.12 17.09
N PHE A 706 16.48 27.53 16.01
CA PHE A 706 17.78 28.23 16.04
C PHE A 706 18.88 27.46 16.80
N PHE A 707 18.86 26.16 16.59
CA PHE A 707 19.55 25.08 17.30
C PHE A 707 20.95 24.89 16.67
N ASN A 708 22.02 25.28 17.39
CA ASN A 708 23.42 25.35 16.94
C ASN A 708 24.27 24.10 17.26
N PHE A 709 24.86 23.46 16.24
CA PHE A 709 25.77 22.33 16.43
C PHE A 709 26.89 22.16 15.41
N THR A 710 27.85 21.32 15.82
CA THR A 710 29.06 20.99 15.08
C THR A 710 28.93 19.64 14.37
N LEU A 711 29.23 19.59 13.08
CA LEU A 711 29.40 18.33 12.33
C LEU A 711 30.67 17.58 12.74
N SER A 712 30.76 16.30 12.36
CA SER A 712 31.96 15.45 12.51
C SER A 712 33.21 16.02 11.81
N ASN A 713 33.03 16.86 10.79
CA ASN A 713 34.11 17.58 10.08
C ASN A 713 34.52 18.92 10.75
N GLY A 714 33.85 19.34 11.82
CA GLY A 714 34.13 20.59 12.55
C GLY A 714 33.35 21.83 12.09
N ARG A 715 32.52 21.75 11.04
CA ARG A 715 31.64 22.85 10.59
C ARG A 715 30.59 23.16 11.66
N GLN A 716 30.40 24.43 11.99
CA GLN A 716 29.33 24.93 12.88
C GLN A 716 28.12 25.32 12.03
N LEU A 717 26.93 24.95 12.49
CA LEU A 717 25.66 25.10 11.77
C LEU A 717 24.49 25.34 12.72
N GLN A 718 23.36 25.78 12.18
CA GLN A 718 22.17 26.15 12.93
C GLN A 718 20.90 25.69 12.19
N SER A 719 19.99 24.96 12.85
CA SER A 719 18.68 24.57 12.28
C SER A 719 17.53 25.46 12.77
N CYS A 720 16.43 25.45 12.05
CA CYS A 720 15.45 26.55 12.01
C CYS A 720 14.16 26.26 12.80
N PRO A 721 13.39 27.30 13.20
CA PRO A 721 11.98 27.15 13.53
C PRO A 721 11.22 26.41 12.42
N ALA A 722 10.26 25.56 12.78
CA ALA A 722 9.55 24.72 11.80
C ALA A 722 8.86 25.51 10.68
N ALA A 723 9.15 25.18 9.42
CA ALA A 723 8.43 25.70 8.25
C ALA A 723 8.18 24.58 7.23
N LEU A 724 7.00 24.63 6.60
CA LEU A 724 6.58 23.67 5.58
C LEU A 724 6.70 24.29 4.20
N GLY A 725 7.39 23.59 3.31
CA GLY A 725 7.59 24.04 1.93
C GLY A 725 6.44 23.67 1.00
N TYR A 726 6.40 24.23 -0.20
CA TYR A 726 5.32 23.98 -1.18
C TYR A 726 5.03 22.49 -1.44
N SER A 727 6.05 21.64 -1.53
CA SER A 727 5.86 20.18 -1.73
C SER A 727 5.15 19.45 -0.57
N PHE A 728 5.00 20.06 0.62
CA PHE A 728 4.15 19.49 1.68
C PHE A 728 2.69 19.33 1.21
N ALA A 729 2.18 20.30 0.45
CA ALA A 729 0.81 20.28 -0.05
C ALA A 729 0.61 19.36 -1.27
N ALA A 730 1.69 18.81 -1.84
CA ALA A 730 1.66 17.84 -2.93
C ALA A 730 1.41 16.38 -2.47
N GLY A 731 1.49 16.10 -1.17
CA GLY A 731 1.32 14.75 -0.63
C GLY A 731 2.43 13.79 -1.06
N THR A 732 2.11 12.50 -1.19
CA THR A 732 3.04 11.41 -1.59
C THR A 732 2.33 10.40 -2.50
N SER A 733 2.99 9.30 -2.89
CA SER A 733 2.33 8.15 -3.56
C SER A 733 1.12 7.63 -2.79
N ASP A 734 1.29 7.44 -1.50
CA ASP A 734 0.33 6.68 -0.70
C ASP A 734 -0.98 7.46 -0.49
N GLY A 735 -0.92 8.78 -0.72
CA GLY A 735 -2.01 9.73 -0.70
C GLY A 735 -1.53 11.06 -1.32
N PRO A 736 -1.94 11.40 -2.56
CA PRO A 736 -1.57 12.65 -3.20
C PRO A 736 -2.21 13.84 -2.50
N GLY A 737 -1.58 15.00 -2.67
CA GLY A 737 -2.05 16.27 -2.12
C GLY A 737 -3.31 16.82 -2.79
N ALA A 738 -3.70 18.02 -2.37
CA ALA A 738 -4.92 18.67 -2.83
C ALA A 738 -4.62 20.05 -3.43
N PHE A 739 -5.28 20.34 -4.55
CA PHE A 739 -5.01 21.51 -5.41
C PHE A 739 -3.61 21.45 -6.08
N ASP A 740 -3.16 22.59 -6.59
CA ASP A 740 -2.08 22.78 -7.56
C ASP A 740 -0.65 22.61 -7.00
N PHE A 741 -0.31 21.39 -6.51
CA PHE A 741 1.00 21.10 -5.93
C PHE A 741 1.63 19.78 -6.44
N THR A 742 2.86 19.87 -6.96
CA THR A 742 3.72 18.76 -7.39
C THR A 742 4.96 18.66 -6.48
N GLN A 743 5.33 17.44 -6.08
CA GLN A 743 6.55 17.21 -5.28
C GLN A 743 7.80 17.72 -6.01
N HIS A 744 8.75 18.30 -5.27
CA HIS A 744 10.01 18.90 -5.75
C HIS A 744 9.91 20.08 -6.75
N HIS A 745 8.81 20.23 -7.49
CA HIS A 745 8.66 21.26 -8.52
C HIS A 745 7.91 22.52 -8.04
N SER A 746 6.91 22.39 -7.17
CA SER A 746 6.07 23.53 -6.78
C SER A 746 6.80 24.59 -5.96
N ASN A 747 6.55 25.84 -6.31
CA ASN A 747 7.03 27.07 -5.67
C ASN A 747 6.06 28.24 -5.99
N GLU A 748 6.36 29.45 -5.53
CA GLU A 748 5.49 30.62 -5.71
C GLU A 748 5.19 31.03 -7.17
N THR A 749 6.02 30.62 -8.13
CA THR A 749 5.97 31.07 -9.53
C THR A 749 5.23 30.10 -10.47
N ASN A 750 5.06 28.85 -10.06
CA ASN A 750 4.37 27.80 -10.84
C ASN A 750 3.15 27.19 -10.13
N THR A 751 2.75 27.77 -8.99
CA THR A 751 1.49 27.48 -8.31
C THR A 751 0.55 28.70 -8.40
N SER A 752 -0.71 28.49 -8.07
CA SER A 752 -1.75 29.52 -8.08
C SER A 752 -1.37 30.68 -7.14
N PRO A 753 -1.40 31.94 -7.62
CA PRO A 753 -1.10 33.12 -6.80
C PRO A 753 -1.95 33.26 -5.52
N VAL A 754 -3.06 32.52 -5.40
CA VAL A 754 -3.88 32.48 -4.19
C VAL A 754 -3.12 31.92 -2.99
N TRP A 755 -2.20 30.97 -3.18
CA TRP A 755 -1.45 30.35 -2.08
C TRP A 755 -0.45 31.31 -1.44
N LYS A 756 0.19 32.14 -2.25
CA LYS A 756 1.03 33.24 -1.78
C LYS A 756 0.23 34.23 -0.90
N VAL A 757 -0.98 34.59 -1.33
CA VAL A 757 -1.88 35.46 -0.54
C VAL A 757 -2.32 34.78 0.77
N ILE A 758 -2.62 33.48 0.76
CA ILE A 758 -3.01 32.72 1.96
C ILE A 758 -1.84 32.62 2.95
N SER A 759 -0.61 32.39 2.46
CA SER A 759 0.60 32.34 3.28
C SER A 759 0.86 33.69 3.98
N HIS A 760 0.88 34.79 3.21
CA HIS A 760 1.02 36.16 3.74
C HIS A 760 -0.08 36.55 4.74
N LEU A 761 -1.30 36.01 4.61
CA LEU A 761 -2.39 36.24 5.57
C LEU A 761 -2.18 35.52 6.92
N LEU A 762 -1.31 34.52 6.99
CA LEU A 762 -0.92 33.85 8.24
C LEU A 762 0.28 34.54 8.89
N ARG A 763 1.41 34.56 8.19
CA ARG A 763 2.68 35.19 8.60
C ARG A 763 3.65 35.19 7.43
N ASP A 764 4.26 36.34 7.16
CA ASP A 764 5.40 36.43 6.24
C ASP A 764 6.64 35.78 6.89
N PRO A 765 7.38 34.91 6.18
CA PRO A 765 8.68 34.45 6.65
C PRO A 765 9.65 35.63 6.75
N THR A 766 10.59 35.55 7.69
CA THR A 766 11.64 36.56 7.86
C THR A 766 12.86 36.24 7.01
N ASP A 767 13.67 37.23 6.65
CA ASP A 767 14.97 37.02 5.96
C ASP A 767 15.85 35.98 6.67
N GLU A 768 15.80 35.92 8.01
CA GLU A 768 16.52 34.94 8.83
C GLU A 768 15.94 33.52 8.68
N GLN A 769 14.61 33.39 8.61
CA GLN A 769 13.92 32.12 8.42
C GLN A 769 14.08 31.61 6.97
N GLU A 770 13.98 32.47 5.95
CA GLU A 770 14.27 32.10 4.56
C GLU A 770 15.72 31.65 4.39
N SER A 771 16.68 32.44 4.88
CA SER A 771 18.11 32.11 4.84
C SER A 771 18.45 30.82 5.60
N CYS A 772 17.74 30.52 6.69
CA CYS A 772 17.93 29.29 7.45
C CYS A 772 17.32 28.07 6.72
N GLN A 773 16.11 28.19 6.17
CA GLN A 773 15.43 27.09 5.46
C GLN A 773 16.05 26.78 4.08
N GLY A 774 16.90 27.67 3.57
CA GLY A 774 17.73 27.43 2.38
C GLY A 774 16.90 27.22 1.11
N ASP A 775 17.11 26.08 0.45
CA ASP A 775 16.48 25.77 -0.85
C ASP A 775 14.96 25.48 -0.76
N LYS A 776 14.39 25.44 0.45
CA LYS A 776 12.96 25.14 0.67
C LYS A 776 12.09 26.39 0.43
N PRO A 777 11.29 26.47 -0.65
CA PRO A 777 10.32 27.55 -0.80
C PRO A 777 9.23 27.41 0.26
N ILE A 778 9.16 28.34 1.21
CA ILE A 778 8.25 28.28 2.36
C ILE A 778 6.81 28.52 1.89
N LEU A 779 5.92 27.56 2.17
CA LEU A 779 4.47 27.73 2.01
C LEU A 779 3.81 28.16 3.33
N LEU A 780 4.26 27.63 4.47
CA LEU A 780 3.72 27.94 5.80
C LEU A 780 4.85 28.14 6.84
N ASP A 781 5.06 29.38 7.30
CA ASP A 781 5.98 29.72 8.39
C ASP A 781 5.29 29.55 9.77
N VAL A 782 5.27 28.31 10.27
CA VAL A 782 4.42 27.91 11.42
C VAL A 782 5.14 27.83 12.76
N GLY A 783 6.46 27.66 12.77
CA GLY A 783 7.26 27.40 13.97
C GLY A 783 7.30 28.55 14.96
N GLU A 784 7.03 29.77 14.50
CA GLU A 784 6.94 30.96 15.35
C GLU A 784 5.50 31.48 15.54
N ILE A 785 4.48 30.71 15.16
CA ILE A 785 3.08 31.07 15.39
C ILE A 785 2.61 30.51 16.74
N HIS A 786 2.34 31.41 17.69
CA HIS A 786 1.90 31.09 19.06
C HIS A 786 0.44 31.46 19.34
N LYS A 787 -0.35 31.83 18.33
CA LYS A 787 -1.77 32.17 18.45
C LYS A 787 -2.61 31.27 17.54
N PRO A 788 -3.74 30.71 18.04
CA PRO A 788 -4.22 30.73 19.42
C PRO A 788 -3.33 29.97 20.42
N TYR A 789 -2.51 29.04 19.93
CA TYR A 789 -1.41 28.33 20.59
C TYR A 789 -0.44 27.87 19.50
N GLU A 790 0.53 27.01 19.83
CA GLU A 790 1.59 26.61 18.91
C GLU A 790 1.06 25.71 17.78
N TRP A 791 1.48 26.00 16.54
CA TRP A 791 1.02 25.27 15.35
C TRP A 791 1.80 23.97 15.10
N THR A 792 3.07 23.92 15.51
CA THR A 792 3.99 22.78 15.37
C THR A 792 4.93 22.70 16.58
N PRO A 793 5.56 21.54 16.86
CA PRO A 793 6.62 21.45 17.86
C PRO A 793 7.93 22.04 17.34
N ASN A 794 8.52 22.96 18.10
CA ASN A 794 9.97 23.19 18.04
C ASN A 794 10.73 22.40 19.11
N VAL A 795 10.09 22.10 20.26
CA VAL A 795 10.67 21.25 21.30
C VAL A 795 10.30 19.80 21.03
N VAL A 796 11.30 18.95 20.81
CA VAL A 796 11.16 17.53 20.47
C VAL A 796 11.85 16.63 21.50
N ASP A 797 11.44 15.38 21.51
CA ASP A 797 12.04 14.31 22.30
C ASP A 797 13.24 13.70 21.58
N ASP A 798 14.34 13.48 22.29
CA ASP A 798 15.52 12.82 21.74
C ASP A 798 16.05 11.72 22.65
N ALA A 799 16.56 10.66 22.03
CA ALA A 799 17.19 9.50 22.65
C ALA A 799 18.36 9.08 21.74
N VAL A 800 19.49 9.79 21.88
CA VAL A 800 20.59 9.73 20.91
C VAL A 800 21.42 8.45 21.10
N GLN A 801 21.75 7.77 20.00
CA GLN A 801 22.59 6.57 19.99
C GLN A 801 23.91 6.74 20.75
N SER A 802 24.58 7.89 20.60
CA SER A 802 25.86 8.17 21.28
C SER A 802 25.70 8.35 22.79
N GLU A 803 24.62 9.00 23.25
CA GLU A 803 24.30 9.09 24.68
C GLU A 803 23.93 7.71 25.25
N ALA A 804 23.18 6.89 24.50
CA ALA A 804 22.87 5.52 24.87
C ALA A 804 24.13 4.64 24.98
N LYS A 805 25.06 4.71 24.02
CA LYS A 805 26.36 4.01 24.10
C LYS A 805 27.13 4.44 25.35
N ALA A 806 27.28 5.75 25.57
CA ALA A 806 28.02 6.30 26.71
C ALA A 806 27.48 5.83 28.09
N LEU A 807 26.17 5.63 28.22
CA LEU A 807 25.57 5.10 29.45
C LEU A 807 26.01 3.66 29.78
N PHE A 808 26.41 2.89 28.78
CA PHE A 808 26.84 1.49 28.91
C PHE A 808 28.34 1.29 28.64
N ASP A 809 29.16 2.34 28.55
CA ASP A 809 30.61 2.23 28.24
C ASP A 809 31.34 1.27 29.22
N SER A 810 30.97 1.29 30.50
CA SER A 810 31.50 0.41 31.55
C SER A 810 31.14 -1.07 31.38
N GLU A 811 30.00 -1.36 30.76
CA GLU A 811 29.45 -2.71 30.59
C GLU A 811 29.75 -3.30 29.19
N LEU A 812 29.80 -2.45 28.15
CA LEU A 812 30.09 -2.84 26.77
C LEU A 812 31.56 -3.17 26.57
N GLY A 813 32.46 -2.29 27.05
CA GLY A 813 33.92 -2.45 27.17
C GLY A 813 34.74 -2.67 25.89
N SER A 814 34.31 -3.59 25.02
CA SER A 814 34.90 -3.94 23.72
C SER A 814 33.89 -4.65 22.79
N ARG A 815 32.59 -4.41 22.98
CA ARG A 815 31.49 -4.96 22.18
C ARG A 815 30.66 -3.84 21.55
N ASP A 816 30.27 -3.98 20.29
CA ASP A 816 29.31 -3.08 19.66
C ASP A 816 27.87 -3.46 20.03
N PRO A 817 27.04 -2.53 20.52
CA PRO A 817 25.64 -2.80 20.85
C PRO A 817 24.77 -2.85 19.59
N VAL A 818 23.71 -3.64 19.66
CA VAL A 818 22.61 -3.60 18.70
C VAL A 818 21.81 -2.33 18.92
N VAL A 819 21.48 -1.63 17.83
CA VAL A 819 20.68 -0.40 17.87
C VAL A 819 19.49 -0.59 16.95
N VAL A 820 18.30 -0.24 17.44
CA VAL A 820 17.04 -0.21 16.70
C VAL A 820 16.46 1.20 16.78
N LEU A 821 15.80 1.65 15.70
CA LEU A 821 15.09 2.91 15.68
C LEU A 821 13.61 2.66 16.01
N GLY A 822 13.05 3.42 16.96
CA GLY A 822 11.65 3.32 17.37
C GLY A 822 10.91 4.64 17.20
N GLY A 823 10.62 5.02 15.95
CA GLY A 823 9.84 6.21 15.61
C GLY A 823 8.70 5.87 14.63
N PRO A 824 7.62 6.68 14.52
CA PRO A 824 7.41 7.96 15.17
C PRO A 824 7.01 7.82 16.64
N ALA A 825 7.69 8.53 17.53
CA ALA A 825 7.55 8.34 18.97
C ALA A 825 7.60 9.65 19.77
N ASN A 826 6.90 9.64 20.91
CA ASN A 826 6.79 10.67 21.96
C ASN A 826 6.19 12.01 21.52
N SER A 827 6.59 12.57 20.39
CA SER A 827 6.10 13.82 19.81
C SER A 827 6.16 13.75 18.27
N TYR A 828 5.10 14.16 17.57
CA TYR A 828 5.08 14.16 16.10
C TYR A 828 5.61 15.47 15.52
N ALA A 829 6.79 15.41 14.90
CA ALA A 829 7.49 16.55 14.30
C ALA A 829 7.66 16.41 12.77
N HIS A 830 6.71 15.74 12.10
CA HIS A 830 6.78 15.42 10.66
C HIS A 830 8.00 14.54 10.30
N TYR A 831 8.72 14.85 9.23
CA TYR A 831 9.77 14.03 8.63
C TYR A 831 11.17 14.53 8.98
N ILE A 832 12.16 13.62 8.93
CA ILE A 832 13.58 13.91 9.03
C ILE A 832 14.25 13.24 7.82
N THR A 833 15.03 14.00 7.06
CA THR A 833 15.79 13.56 5.88
C THR A 833 17.28 13.93 6.04
N THR A 834 18.18 13.42 5.19
CA THR A 834 19.63 13.68 5.26
C THR A 834 20.01 15.10 4.82
N GLU A 835 21.29 15.51 4.90
CA GLU A 835 21.72 16.85 4.47
C GLU A 835 21.53 17.07 2.96
N GLU A 836 21.94 16.12 2.12
CA GLU A 836 21.65 16.09 0.67
C GLU A 836 20.14 16.25 0.37
N GLU A 837 19.29 15.74 1.27
CA GLU A 837 17.83 15.76 1.21
C GLU A 837 17.17 16.89 2.04
N TYR A 838 17.91 17.81 2.66
CA TYR A 838 17.34 18.81 3.59
C TYR A 838 18.14 20.13 3.73
N ARG A 839 19.35 20.07 4.33
CA ARG A 839 20.19 21.19 4.83
C ARG A 839 19.56 21.94 6.03
N ASP A 840 20.19 22.10 7.19
CA ASP A 840 21.52 21.64 7.65
C ASP A 840 21.54 21.36 9.19
N THR A 841 22.62 20.77 9.74
CA THR A 841 22.55 19.88 10.94
C THR A 841 23.64 20.11 12.05
N LYS A 842 23.54 19.99 13.42
CA LYS A 842 21.85 19.67 15.74
C LYS A 842 21.78 20.64 17.05
N GLY A 843 22.30 20.26 18.24
CA GLY A 843 22.00 20.78 19.62
C GLY A 843 21.88 22.31 19.91
N PRO A 844 21.74 22.81 21.16
CA PRO A 844 21.50 22.15 22.44
C PRO A 844 20.11 22.53 23.04
N ARG A 845 19.94 22.34 24.35
CA ARG A 845 18.63 22.08 24.99
C ARG A 845 18.06 23.26 25.80
N PRO A 846 16.75 23.55 25.69
CA PRO A 846 16.00 24.34 26.67
C PRO A 846 14.65 23.66 27.08
N SER A 847 13.70 24.47 27.56
CA SER A 847 12.46 24.13 28.29
C SER A 847 11.57 22.99 27.76
N LEU A 848 10.81 22.38 28.69
CA LEU A 848 9.73 21.40 28.44
C LEU A 848 8.77 21.82 27.31
N PRO A 849 8.29 20.87 26.47
CA PRO A 849 7.32 21.18 25.41
C PRO A 849 5.95 21.56 26.01
N PRO A 850 5.20 22.48 25.37
CA PRO A 850 3.89 22.93 25.86
C PRO A 850 2.83 21.83 25.72
N ASN A 851 1.99 21.66 26.76
CA ASN A 851 0.80 20.82 26.70
C ASN A 851 -0.44 21.70 26.41
N ASN A 852 -1.05 21.46 25.25
CA ASN A 852 -2.15 22.26 24.72
C ASN A 852 -3.53 21.59 24.87
N SER A 853 -3.60 20.32 25.27
CA SER A 853 -4.86 19.54 25.39
C SER A 853 -6.00 20.22 26.14
N ASN A 854 -5.69 21.08 27.13
CA ASN A 854 -6.68 21.83 27.92
C ASN A 854 -7.07 23.19 27.32
N ARG A 855 -6.39 23.66 26.27
CA ARG A 855 -6.67 24.93 25.57
C ARG A 855 -6.93 24.79 24.06
N SER A 856 -6.89 23.57 23.52
CA SER A 856 -7.13 23.32 22.11
C SER A 856 -8.56 23.69 21.67
N LEU A 857 -8.70 24.15 20.43
CA LEU A 857 -9.99 24.44 19.81
C LEU A 857 -10.70 23.15 19.40
N ASN A 858 -12.03 23.17 19.39
CA ASN A 858 -12.84 22.06 18.91
C ASN A 858 -14.08 22.60 18.17
N PHE A 859 -14.19 22.27 16.88
CA PHE A 859 -15.32 22.57 15.99
C PHE A 859 -16.02 21.30 15.48
N ILE A 860 -15.67 20.14 16.05
CA ILE A 860 -16.29 18.85 15.76
C ILE A 860 -17.68 18.86 16.38
N SER A 861 -18.71 18.60 15.58
CA SER A 861 -20.08 18.55 16.07
C SER A 861 -20.24 17.44 17.12
N PRO A 862 -20.77 17.74 18.33
CA PRO A 862 -21.10 16.71 19.31
C PRO A 862 -22.30 15.89 18.84
N VAL A 863 -22.49 14.69 19.40
CA VAL A 863 -23.76 13.97 19.23
C VAL A 863 -24.86 14.75 19.95
N VAL A 864 -25.84 15.26 19.19
CA VAL A 864 -26.94 16.06 19.74
C VAL A 864 -27.98 15.13 20.37
N TYR A 865 -28.50 14.18 19.59
CA TYR A 865 -29.41 13.11 20.00
C TYR A 865 -29.45 12.03 18.89
N ASP A 866 -30.01 10.86 19.19
CA ASP A 866 -30.33 9.83 18.20
C ASP A 866 -31.84 9.56 18.14
N GLY A 867 -32.34 9.28 16.94
CA GLY A 867 -33.76 8.96 16.71
C GLY A 867 -33.96 7.55 16.19
N ALA A 868 -34.93 6.83 16.77
CA ALA A 868 -35.34 5.52 16.30
C ALA A 868 -36.18 5.59 14.99
N PRO A 869 -36.37 4.47 14.28
CA PRO A 869 -37.30 4.37 13.15
C PRO A 869 -38.73 4.76 13.53
N PHE A 870 -39.54 5.14 12.54
CA PHE A 870 -40.95 5.47 12.80
C PHE A 870 -41.71 4.20 13.22
N LEU A 871 -42.26 4.20 14.44
CA LEU A 871 -42.89 3.03 15.09
C LEU A 871 -41.95 1.85 15.38
N GLY A 872 -40.63 2.06 15.34
CA GLY A 872 -39.61 1.06 15.68
C GLY A 872 -38.74 1.47 16.88
N SER A 873 -37.78 0.61 17.22
CA SER A 873 -36.81 0.78 18.31
C SER A 873 -35.36 0.74 17.78
N PHE A 874 -34.40 1.15 18.59
CA PHE A 874 -32.99 0.86 18.32
C PHE A 874 -32.73 -0.64 18.43
N GLY A 875 -31.90 -1.17 17.54
CA GLY A 875 -31.61 -2.60 17.44
C GLY A 875 -32.62 -3.42 16.62
N ASP A 876 -33.71 -2.81 16.14
CA ASP A 876 -34.62 -3.48 15.19
C ASP A 876 -33.87 -3.91 13.92
N VAL A 877 -34.11 -5.13 13.47
CA VAL A 877 -33.55 -5.65 12.21
C VAL A 877 -34.33 -5.04 11.05
N LEU A 878 -33.65 -4.20 10.25
CA LEU A 878 -34.21 -3.54 9.07
C LEU A 878 -34.05 -4.39 7.80
N ARG A 879 -32.97 -5.19 7.75
CA ARG A 879 -32.73 -6.23 6.75
C ARG A 879 -32.05 -7.40 7.45
N ASP A 880 -32.72 -8.54 7.48
CA ASP A 880 -32.19 -9.76 8.10
C ASP A 880 -31.23 -10.50 7.13
N VAL A 881 -30.57 -11.54 7.65
CA VAL A 881 -29.80 -12.49 6.85
C VAL A 881 -30.73 -13.45 6.08
N GLU A 882 -30.23 -14.05 5.00
CA GLU A 882 -30.90 -15.18 4.33
C GLU A 882 -30.87 -16.45 5.20
N ASP A 883 -31.81 -17.38 4.98
CA ASP A 883 -31.94 -18.62 5.77
C ASP A 883 -30.67 -19.52 5.72
N GLU A 884 -30.00 -19.57 4.58
CA GLU A 884 -28.80 -20.40 4.34
C GLU A 884 -27.78 -19.67 3.45
N TYR A 885 -26.49 -19.85 3.75
CA TYR A 885 -25.36 -19.37 2.96
C TYR A 885 -24.39 -20.52 2.69
N PRO A 886 -23.82 -20.64 1.47
CA PRO A 886 -22.67 -21.51 1.26
C PRO A 886 -21.45 -20.96 2.02
N LEU A 887 -20.56 -21.84 2.48
CA LEU A 887 -19.26 -21.42 3.03
C LEU A 887 -18.48 -20.68 1.93
N GLY A 888 -17.94 -19.51 2.28
CA GLY A 888 -17.35 -18.59 1.32
C GLY A 888 -18.31 -17.55 0.74
N ALA A 889 -19.47 -17.33 1.37
CA ALA A 889 -20.35 -16.21 1.05
C ALA A 889 -20.19 -15.05 2.04
N ARG A 890 -20.44 -13.82 1.57
CA ARG A 890 -20.51 -12.63 2.40
C ARG A 890 -21.89 -12.52 3.05
N VAL A 891 -21.95 -12.64 4.38
CA VAL A 891 -23.20 -12.60 5.16
C VAL A 891 -23.41 -11.18 5.70
N SER A 892 -24.61 -10.61 5.61
CA SER A 892 -24.86 -9.24 6.09
C SER A 892 -26.27 -9.04 6.62
N ALA A 893 -26.40 -8.25 7.69
CA ALA A 893 -27.66 -7.76 8.24
C ALA A 893 -27.57 -6.27 8.53
N THR A 894 -28.71 -5.57 8.49
CA THR A 894 -28.84 -4.13 8.75
C THR A 894 -29.76 -3.89 9.94
N PHE A 895 -29.31 -3.07 10.89
CA PHE A 895 -30.00 -2.74 12.14
C PHE A 895 -30.31 -1.25 12.23
N ALA A 896 -31.39 -0.89 12.95
CA ALA A 896 -31.65 0.46 13.39
C ALA A 896 -30.60 0.90 14.43
N GLY A 897 -29.68 1.76 14.04
CA GLY A 897 -28.49 2.10 14.80
C GLY A 897 -28.57 3.45 15.51
N ALA A 898 -27.72 3.62 16.53
CA ALA A 898 -27.40 4.91 17.14
C ALA A 898 -25.92 5.27 16.90
N ASN A 899 -25.52 6.52 17.16
CA ASN A 899 -24.15 6.98 16.97
C ASN A 899 -23.15 6.26 17.91
N PRO A 900 -22.15 5.50 17.42
CA PRO A 900 -21.16 4.84 18.27
C PRO A 900 -20.24 5.81 19.04
N ARG A 901 -20.29 7.12 18.76
CA ARG A 901 -19.65 8.15 19.61
C ARG A 901 -20.32 8.29 21.00
N ASN A 902 -21.52 7.77 21.21
CA ASN A 902 -22.15 7.76 22.53
C ASN A 902 -21.43 6.82 23.52
N ASN A 903 -20.77 5.78 23.02
CA ASN A 903 -19.99 4.83 23.82
C ASN A 903 -19.00 4.11 22.90
N LEU A 904 -17.70 4.30 23.12
CA LEU A 904 -16.64 3.63 22.34
C LEU A 904 -16.59 2.11 22.55
N ARG A 905 -17.23 1.63 23.63
CA ARG A 905 -17.24 0.22 24.06
C ARG A 905 -15.82 -0.35 24.16
N LEU A 906 -14.88 0.45 24.70
CA LEU A 906 -13.50 0.04 24.98
C LEU A 906 -13.50 -1.22 25.83
N GLU A 907 -12.62 -2.17 25.50
CA GLU A 907 -12.56 -3.51 26.13
C GLU A 907 -13.88 -4.31 26.00
N GLY A 908 -14.76 -3.89 25.09
CA GLY A 908 -16.01 -4.54 24.71
C GLY A 908 -16.15 -4.62 23.19
N THR A 909 -17.38 -4.66 22.69
CA THR A 909 -17.63 -4.79 21.25
C THR A 909 -18.98 -4.19 20.82
N PHE A 910 -19.04 -3.69 19.58
CA PHE A 910 -20.27 -3.26 18.89
C PHE A 910 -21.00 -4.44 18.21
N ALA A 911 -20.30 -5.53 17.89
CA ALA A 911 -20.82 -6.59 17.04
C ALA A 911 -20.29 -7.96 17.46
N LEU A 912 -21.15 -8.98 17.44
CA LEU A 912 -20.76 -10.39 17.57
C LEU A 912 -21.32 -11.22 16.42
N VAL A 913 -20.55 -12.21 15.98
CA VAL A 913 -21.07 -13.43 15.36
C VAL A 913 -21.10 -14.50 16.45
N GLU A 914 -22.29 -15.04 16.74
CA GLU A 914 -22.46 -16.14 17.68
C GLU A 914 -22.83 -17.43 16.94
N ARG A 915 -22.21 -18.55 17.31
CA ARG A 915 -22.51 -19.90 16.81
C ARG A 915 -23.39 -20.66 17.78
N LYS A 916 -24.37 -21.40 17.26
CA LYS A 916 -25.23 -22.27 18.05
C LYS A 916 -24.54 -23.60 18.34
N THR A 917 -24.41 -23.94 19.62
CA THR A 917 -23.89 -25.23 20.11
C THR A 917 -24.96 -25.97 20.92
N VAL A 918 -24.73 -27.26 21.20
CA VAL A 918 -25.62 -28.09 22.02
C VAL A 918 -24.94 -28.31 23.36
N GLY A 919 -25.51 -27.74 24.43
CA GLY A 919 -24.99 -27.92 25.79
C GLY A 919 -25.42 -29.24 26.43
N ASP A 920 -24.76 -29.60 27.54
CA ASP A 920 -25.09 -30.75 28.39
C ASP A 920 -26.51 -30.62 28.96
N GLY A 921 -27.49 -31.21 28.27
CA GLY A 921 -28.92 -31.09 28.58
C GLY A 921 -29.84 -30.77 27.39
N ALA A 922 -29.30 -30.70 26.16
CA ALA A 922 -30.03 -30.42 24.92
C ALA A 922 -30.64 -29.01 24.81
N THR A 923 -30.27 -28.08 25.69
CA THR A 923 -30.49 -26.64 25.49
C THR A 923 -29.48 -26.08 24.49
N ALA A 924 -29.97 -25.29 23.53
CA ALA A 924 -29.11 -24.57 22.60
C ALA A 924 -28.36 -23.44 23.33
N VAL A 925 -27.03 -23.45 23.24
CA VAL A 925 -26.15 -22.38 23.73
C VAL A 925 -25.71 -21.56 22.52
N TRP A 926 -25.45 -20.27 22.72
CA TRP A 926 -24.89 -19.38 21.70
C TRP A 926 -23.54 -18.89 22.19
N GLU A 927 -22.49 -19.24 21.48
CA GLU A 927 -21.09 -18.93 21.81
C GLU A 927 -20.56 -17.88 20.84
N PRO A 928 -19.94 -16.78 21.32
CA PRO A 928 -19.29 -15.82 20.43
C PRO A 928 -18.10 -16.48 19.71
N VAL A 929 -18.03 -16.32 18.39
CA VAL A 929 -16.93 -16.82 17.55
C VAL A 929 -16.16 -15.69 16.86
N ARG A 930 -16.79 -14.53 16.66
CA ARG A 930 -16.18 -13.29 16.15
C ARG A 930 -16.73 -12.11 16.95
N ASP A 931 -15.88 -11.12 17.15
CA ASP A 931 -16.23 -9.78 17.62
C ASP A 931 -15.63 -8.73 16.68
N ASP A 932 -15.87 -7.44 16.94
CA ASP A 932 -15.35 -6.32 16.13
C ASP A 932 -13.81 -6.11 16.20
N SER A 933 -13.06 -7.03 16.82
CA SER A 933 -11.60 -7.12 16.69
C SER A 933 -11.14 -8.06 15.57
N ASP A 934 -12.00 -8.96 15.07
CA ASP A 934 -11.66 -9.87 13.97
C ASP A 934 -11.86 -9.18 12.61
N TRP A 935 -10.81 -9.20 11.78
CA TRP A 935 -10.73 -8.54 10.47
C TRP A 935 -11.88 -8.88 9.52
N HIS A 936 -12.49 -10.06 9.68
CA HIS A 936 -13.56 -10.56 8.81
C HIS A 936 -14.96 -10.11 9.25
N LEU A 937 -15.10 -9.42 10.39
CA LEU A 937 -16.36 -8.84 10.85
C LEU A 937 -16.31 -7.32 10.74
N VAL A 938 -16.92 -6.79 9.68
CA VAL A 938 -17.02 -5.34 9.46
C VAL A 938 -18.26 -4.79 10.16
N TYR A 939 -18.06 -3.77 10.98
CA TYR A 939 -19.10 -2.89 11.52
C TYR A 939 -19.12 -1.60 10.71
N ALA A 940 -20.20 -1.32 9.97
CA ALA A 940 -20.38 -0.07 9.24
C ALA A 940 -21.61 0.68 9.73
N TRP A 941 -21.52 1.99 9.82
CA TRP A 941 -22.56 2.88 10.34
C TRP A 941 -22.80 4.04 9.37
N ARG A 942 -24.05 4.45 9.21
CA ARG A 942 -24.44 5.62 8.41
C ARG A 942 -25.53 6.44 9.08
N ARG A 943 -25.42 7.77 8.99
CA ARG A 943 -26.55 8.68 9.23
C ARG A 943 -27.50 8.58 8.04
N THR A 944 -28.78 8.30 8.29
CA THR A 944 -29.83 8.24 7.25
C THR A 944 -30.77 9.44 7.30
N ASN A 945 -30.84 10.15 8.43
CA ASN A 945 -31.51 11.44 8.51
C ASN A 945 -30.91 12.30 9.63
N GLU A 946 -30.28 13.42 9.28
CA GLU A 946 -29.69 14.36 10.25
C GLU A 946 -30.76 15.02 11.14
N VAL A 947 -31.83 15.56 10.53
CA VAL A 947 -32.88 16.31 11.23
C VAL A 947 -33.62 15.45 12.26
N LEU A 948 -33.82 14.17 11.96
CA LEU A 948 -34.47 13.17 12.82
C LEU A 948 -33.48 12.33 13.66
N GLY A 949 -32.17 12.59 13.56
CA GLY A 949 -31.13 11.84 14.29
C GLY A 949 -31.03 10.35 13.93
N ARG A 950 -31.57 9.90 12.79
CA ARG A 950 -31.65 8.47 12.43
C ARG A 950 -30.37 7.95 11.82
N SER A 951 -30.01 6.72 12.18
CA SER A 951 -28.87 5.99 11.62
C SER A 951 -29.14 4.50 11.46
N GLU A 952 -28.33 3.85 10.64
CA GLU A 952 -28.34 2.41 10.39
C GLU A 952 -26.95 1.84 10.61
N VAL A 953 -26.89 0.58 11.06
CA VAL A 953 -25.67 -0.22 11.18
C VAL A 953 -25.78 -1.43 10.29
N ASP A 954 -24.81 -1.62 9.38
CA ASP A 954 -24.60 -2.89 8.70
C ASP A 954 -23.53 -3.69 9.45
N LEU A 955 -23.85 -4.95 9.75
CA LEU A 955 -22.85 -5.95 10.10
C LEU A 955 -22.59 -6.82 8.87
N VAL A 956 -21.31 -7.11 8.60
CA VAL A 956 -20.89 -7.92 7.45
C VAL A 956 -19.81 -8.91 7.88
N TRP A 957 -20.03 -10.19 7.59
CA TRP A 957 -19.07 -11.28 7.84
C TRP A 957 -18.57 -11.86 6.51
N GLU A 958 -17.27 -11.75 6.28
CA GLU A 958 -16.57 -12.13 5.05
C GLU A 958 -16.04 -13.58 5.16
N THR A 959 -16.94 -14.56 4.95
CA THR A 959 -16.65 -16.00 5.23
C THR A 959 -15.78 -16.69 4.19
N ASP A 960 -15.51 -16.02 3.08
CA ASP A 960 -14.56 -16.38 2.02
C ASP A 960 -13.11 -16.19 2.42
N GLU A 961 -12.83 -15.11 3.15
CA GLU A 961 -11.50 -14.84 3.71
C GLU A 961 -11.32 -15.47 5.11
N ASP A 962 -12.41 -15.65 5.86
CA ASP A 962 -12.41 -16.32 7.17
C ASP A 962 -12.20 -17.85 7.05
N GLY A 963 -10.95 -18.27 6.90
CA GLY A 963 -10.51 -19.68 6.81
C GLY A 963 -10.83 -20.56 8.04
N GLU A 964 -11.48 -20.02 9.06
CA GLU A 964 -11.98 -20.73 10.25
C GLU A 964 -13.51 -20.92 10.27
N ALA A 965 -14.23 -20.33 9.31
CA ALA A 965 -15.68 -20.49 9.16
C ALA A 965 -16.05 -21.99 8.97
N LYS A 966 -17.11 -22.43 9.66
CA LYS A 966 -17.51 -23.85 9.73
C LYS A 966 -19.02 -23.97 9.51
N ALA A 967 -19.47 -25.12 9.01
CA ALA A 967 -20.90 -25.39 8.93
C ALA A 967 -21.56 -25.34 10.32
N GLY A 968 -22.72 -24.68 10.43
CA GLY A 968 -23.47 -24.52 11.67
C GLY A 968 -24.52 -23.43 11.56
N THR A 969 -25.33 -23.26 12.61
CA THR A 969 -26.25 -22.12 12.72
C THR A 969 -25.54 -20.97 13.40
N TYR A 970 -25.63 -19.77 12.83
CA TYR A 970 -25.03 -18.54 13.35
C TYR A 970 -26.09 -17.45 13.53
N ARG A 971 -25.74 -16.39 14.24
CA ARG A 971 -26.49 -15.13 14.25
C ARG A 971 -25.54 -13.96 14.47
N PHE A 972 -25.94 -12.79 13.97
CA PHE A 972 -25.37 -11.52 14.41
C PHE A 972 -26.01 -11.07 15.73
N ARG A 973 -25.24 -10.32 16.53
CA ARG A 973 -25.76 -9.46 17.59
C ARG A 973 -25.10 -8.09 17.50
N TYR A 974 -25.91 -7.05 17.38
CA TYR A 974 -25.50 -5.64 17.46
C TYR A 974 -25.63 -5.11 18.90
N PHE A 975 -24.70 -4.28 19.32
CA PHE A 975 -24.76 -3.48 20.54
C PHE A 975 -24.52 -2.01 20.20
N GLY A 976 -25.40 -1.14 20.69
CA GLY A 976 -25.27 0.31 20.55
C GLY A 976 -25.88 1.05 21.72
N ASP A 977 -25.43 2.29 21.90
CA ASP A 977 -25.83 3.19 22.97
C ASP A 977 -26.43 4.44 22.30
N ALA A 978 -27.64 4.85 22.70
CA ALA A 978 -28.38 5.93 22.06
C ALA A 978 -28.57 7.12 23.00
N LYS A 979 -28.46 8.34 22.47
CA LYS A 979 -28.57 9.57 23.26
C LYS A 979 -29.96 10.20 23.18
N ALA A 980 -30.59 10.49 24.33
CA ALA A 980 -31.89 11.16 24.36
C ALA A 980 -31.76 12.69 24.22
N VAL A 981 -32.86 13.34 23.79
CA VAL A 981 -32.93 14.80 23.65
C VAL A 981 -32.81 15.47 25.02
N GLY A 982 -31.79 16.30 25.20
CA GLY A 982 -31.57 17.09 26.43
C GLY A 982 -30.70 16.41 27.49
N GLU A 983 -30.10 15.26 27.19
CA GLU A 983 -29.07 14.67 28.06
C GLU A 983 -27.71 15.33 27.78
N ASP A 984 -27.22 16.10 28.75
CA ASP A 984 -25.84 16.61 28.75
C ASP A 984 -24.87 15.53 29.22
N TYR A 985 -23.73 15.42 28.54
CA TYR A 985 -22.62 14.58 28.98
C TYR A 985 -22.02 15.16 30.26
N ARG A 986 -22.09 14.42 31.37
CA ARG A 986 -21.10 14.56 32.44
C ARG A 986 -19.89 13.73 32.03
N VAL A 987 -18.87 14.42 31.51
CA VAL A 987 -17.52 13.90 31.26
C VAL A 987 -16.89 13.50 32.59
#